data_AF-A0AAD4HMX9-F1
#
_entry.id   AF-A0AAD4HMX9-F1
#
_cell.length_a   1.000
_cell.length_b   1.000
_cell.length_c   1.000
_cell.angle_alpha   90.00
_cell.angle_beta   90.00
_cell.angle_gamma   90.00
#
_symmetry.space_group_name_H-M   'P 1'
#
loop_
_entity.id
_entity.type
_entity.pdbx_description
1 polymer ?
#
loop_
_entity_poly.entity_id
_entity_poly.type
_entity_poly.pdbx_seq_one_letter_code
_entity_poly.pdbx_strand_id
1 'polypeptide(L)'
;MIPCSPISPSVVITIDALELYHIAHFRSPHFSMQAFSKTLCDLHGVEYHHYLSRQLTIAFDVYMLIRSSVDSLVAEALNRDSLDWQLKHACPSCTYTLKDEVPLIFTLLFAMDGNDSLQRILHQTLGIDENDSGESSELPTTQHVRGDRYLSCDYVNQWSKVGIEDSEVTLDSDSSGNPCTEQGHGGYTYDETGIFTAVCRHGFSLLIVDMVQSGELAKYPLAVVAKLMDVFGDGLGGGYDIGCQFKTTLNNSPLGPRARSLHYTSLLNHLARYIPGLGLEDLEMCECTFSKSNSLAPTTHYSSIFHRQQAITSYFKYNDDYEVYANLSDFFYNNYKQALNIIADSCITLPKLMHNLNITHESIFEDWLTEEKTYLQSLRTKPEHEMLQMEYWQKLVNLVASKEDLDATSSVWAVATPVSLTSDEKLERKLSITCRWTPEDPDWQNTGRLALQARSAAIKTALDWSNIAARALSPPCRTLKWEEVVEYAFLANFDLLHDSRDDVSHRPWAMPSVRQATDLYFKTCRAREEIMRLNIEVRCLATYLHDEEHYLHECQCQAEASHPVLAHQINLRRQVRSRFNSHHLQRLQDIANLPEFLGTISPGPSAISQFIVAPEAEEDYEEEEEVSNMEEALEVFDEVLHIATD
;
A
#
# COMPACT_ATOMS: atom_id res chain seq x y z
N MET A 1 12.48 -17.33 32.23
CA MET A 1 13.27 -16.07 32.20
C MET A 1 14.25 -16.13 31.05
N ILE A 2 14.59 -15.00 30.41
CA ILE A 2 15.48 -14.94 29.24
C ILE A 2 16.79 -14.22 29.61
N PRO A 3 17.97 -14.78 29.29
CA PRO A 3 19.26 -14.18 29.62
C PRO A 3 19.60 -12.98 28.73
N CYS A 4 20.27 -11.97 29.31
CA CYS A 4 20.73 -10.78 28.59
C CYS A 4 22.16 -10.91 28.02
N SER A 5 22.79 -12.09 28.13
CA SER A 5 24.14 -12.38 27.64
C SER A 5 24.28 -13.85 27.30
N PRO A 6 24.86 -14.21 26.14
CA PRO A 6 24.99 -15.60 25.70
C PRO A 6 26.11 -16.37 26.42
N ILE A 7 27.13 -15.68 26.95
CA ILE A 7 28.36 -16.33 27.47
C ILE A 7 28.37 -16.40 29.00
N SER A 8 27.88 -15.35 29.66
CA SER A 8 27.89 -15.26 31.13
C SER A 8 26.70 -14.40 31.58
N PRO A 9 25.50 -15.00 31.69
CA PRO A 9 24.31 -14.26 32.07
C PRO A 9 24.38 -13.89 33.55
N SER A 10 24.51 -12.59 33.83
CA SER A 10 24.37 -12.02 35.18
C SER A 10 23.04 -11.31 35.40
N VAL A 11 22.29 -11.06 34.32
CA VAL A 11 20.99 -10.40 34.31
C VAL A 11 20.06 -11.21 33.40
N VAL A 12 18.82 -11.37 33.85
CA VAL A 12 17.74 -12.03 33.12
C VAL A 12 16.49 -11.16 33.16
N ILE A 13 15.64 -11.29 32.15
CA ILE A 13 14.35 -10.59 32.05
C ILE A 13 13.24 -11.64 32.01
N THR A 14 12.12 -11.37 32.67
CA THR A 14 10.97 -12.29 32.68
C THR A 14 10.30 -12.35 31.31
N ILE A 15 9.72 -13.49 30.95
CA ILE A 15 8.98 -13.63 29.69
C ILE A 15 7.79 -12.67 29.70
N ASP A 16 7.10 -12.51 30.83
CA ASP A 16 5.96 -11.57 30.95
C ASP A 16 6.33 -10.12 30.64
N ALA A 17 7.52 -9.67 31.05
CA ALA A 17 7.98 -8.33 30.72
C ALA A 17 8.26 -8.18 29.21
N LEU A 18 8.80 -9.23 28.57
CA LEU A 18 9.06 -9.25 27.13
C LEU A 18 7.75 -9.37 26.33
N GLU A 19 6.78 -10.15 26.80
CA GLU A 19 5.43 -10.25 26.22
C GLU A 19 4.69 -8.91 26.32
N LEU A 20 4.76 -8.27 27.50
CA LEU A 20 4.18 -6.95 27.69
C LEU A 20 4.77 -5.93 26.71
N TYR A 21 6.10 -5.91 26.57
CA TYR A 21 6.75 -5.06 25.59
C TYR A 21 6.33 -5.41 24.16
N HIS A 22 6.34 -6.69 23.80
CA HIS A 22 5.94 -7.19 22.48
C HIS A 22 4.53 -6.69 22.10
N ILE A 23 3.55 -6.90 22.98
CA ILE A 23 2.16 -6.49 22.76
C ILE A 23 2.05 -4.96 22.70
N ALA A 24 2.68 -4.24 23.64
CA ALA A 24 2.59 -2.78 23.70
C ALA A 24 3.27 -2.12 22.49
N HIS A 25 4.43 -2.62 22.07
CA HIS A 25 5.19 -2.11 20.94
C HIS A 25 4.44 -2.32 19.62
N PHE A 26 3.89 -3.51 19.36
CA PHE A 26 3.16 -3.72 18.10
C PHE A 26 1.76 -3.10 18.07
N ARG A 27 1.16 -2.80 19.24
CA ARG A 27 -0.03 -1.95 19.32
C ARG A 27 0.29 -0.47 19.08
N SER A 28 1.45 -0.01 19.56
CA SER A 28 1.90 1.38 19.44
C SER A 28 3.41 1.40 19.17
N PRO A 29 3.82 1.42 17.88
CA PRO A 29 5.24 1.34 17.50
C PRO A 29 6.12 2.48 18.04
N HIS A 30 5.50 3.59 18.46
CA HIS A 30 6.19 4.67 19.17
C HIS A 30 6.75 4.24 20.54
N PHE A 31 6.24 3.15 21.12
CA PHE A 31 6.73 2.61 22.38
C PHE A 31 8.04 1.85 22.17
N SER A 32 9.14 2.61 22.19
CA SER A 32 10.48 2.07 21.93
C SER A 32 11.02 1.22 23.08
N MET A 33 11.99 0.37 22.77
CA MET A 33 12.73 -0.43 23.75
C MET A 33 13.32 0.43 24.87
N GLN A 34 13.84 1.61 24.53
CA GLN A 34 14.38 2.55 25.49
C GLN A 34 13.29 3.13 26.40
N ALA A 35 12.12 3.46 25.86
CA ALA A 35 11.00 3.94 26.66
C ALA A 35 10.57 2.86 27.66
N PHE A 36 10.42 1.61 27.21
CA PHE A 36 10.10 0.49 28.10
C PHE A 36 11.17 0.25 29.17
N SER A 37 12.46 0.28 28.79
CA SER A 37 13.56 0.15 29.74
C SER A 37 13.54 1.25 30.81
N LYS A 38 13.26 2.50 30.44
CA LYS A 38 13.08 3.60 31.40
C LYS A 38 11.87 3.38 32.30
N THR A 39 10.74 2.94 31.76
CA THR A 39 9.56 2.59 32.55
C THR A 39 9.87 1.53 33.60
N LEU A 40 10.62 0.48 33.25
CA LEU A 40 11.07 -0.51 34.22
C LEU A 40 11.97 0.12 35.30
N CYS A 41 12.92 0.99 34.92
CA CYS A 41 13.77 1.69 35.89
C CYS A 41 12.95 2.54 36.88
N ASP A 42 11.97 3.29 36.38
CA ASP A 42 11.07 4.11 37.20
C ASP A 42 10.26 3.25 38.17
N LEU A 43 9.75 2.09 37.73
CA LEU A 43 9.04 1.13 38.59
C LEU A 43 9.92 0.55 39.69
N HIS A 44 11.20 0.32 39.39
CA HIS A 44 12.18 -0.17 40.36
C HIS A 44 12.81 0.93 41.22
N GLY A 45 12.52 2.21 40.93
CA GLY A 45 13.12 3.35 41.62
C GLY A 45 14.63 3.50 41.40
N VAL A 46 15.14 3.08 40.23
CA VAL A 46 16.56 3.11 39.87
C VAL A 46 16.83 4.05 38.69
N GLU A 47 18.07 4.53 38.58
CA GLU A 47 18.49 5.37 37.45
C GLU A 47 18.62 4.55 36.16
N TYR A 48 18.15 5.13 35.04
CA TYR A 48 18.35 4.54 33.73
C TYR A 48 19.79 4.65 33.26
N HIS A 49 20.34 3.53 32.78
CA HIS A 49 21.64 3.48 32.13
C HIS A 49 21.53 2.84 30.73
N HIS A 50 22.30 3.34 29.77
CA HIS A 50 22.22 2.90 28.37
C HIS A 50 22.42 1.39 28.14
N TYR A 51 23.21 0.73 28.99
CA TYR A 51 23.44 -0.72 28.88
C TYR A 51 22.17 -1.55 29.14
N LEU A 52 21.18 -1.01 29.87
CA LEU A 52 19.93 -1.71 30.18
C LEU A 52 19.07 -1.91 28.93
N SER A 53 19.00 -0.90 28.05
CA SER A 53 18.32 -1.05 26.76
C SER A 53 19.00 -2.12 25.90
N ARG A 54 20.33 -2.21 25.92
CA ARG A 54 21.06 -3.25 25.19
C ARG A 54 20.80 -4.64 25.76
N GLN A 55 20.79 -4.79 27.09
CA GLN A 55 20.46 -6.05 27.75
C GLN A 55 19.03 -6.50 27.40
N LEU A 56 18.08 -5.56 27.40
CA LEU A 56 16.70 -5.80 27.02
C LEU A 56 16.57 -6.19 25.54
N THR A 57 17.28 -5.54 24.62
CA THR A 57 17.33 -5.94 23.21
C THR A 57 17.84 -7.38 23.05
N ILE A 58 18.95 -7.75 23.70
CA ILE A 58 19.49 -9.12 23.62
C ILE A 58 18.45 -10.14 24.09
N ALA A 59 17.81 -9.88 25.23
CA ALA A 59 16.77 -10.77 25.74
C ALA A 59 15.55 -10.82 24.81
N PHE A 60 15.16 -9.69 24.21
CA PHE A 60 14.05 -9.61 23.29
C PHE A 60 14.32 -10.38 21.99
N ASP A 61 15.55 -10.32 21.45
CA ASP A 61 15.93 -11.07 20.24
C ASP A 61 15.83 -12.58 20.48
N VAL A 62 16.34 -13.06 21.62
CA VAL A 62 16.21 -14.48 22.02
C VAL A 62 14.74 -14.87 22.18
N TYR A 63 13.94 -14.01 22.81
CA TYR A 63 12.50 -14.23 22.95
C TYR A 63 11.79 -14.31 21.58
N MET A 64 12.10 -13.41 20.63
CA MET A 64 11.52 -13.44 19.29
C MET A 64 11.94 -14.70 18.51
N LEU A 65 13.18 -15.18 18.69
CA LEU A 65 13.65 -16.44 18.10
C LEU A 65 12.90 -17.66 18.67
N ILE A 66 12.67 -17.70 19.98
CA ILE A 66 11.88 -18.75 20.63
C ILE A 66 10.45 -18.74 20.07
N ARG A 67 9.79 -17.57 20.03
CA ARG A 67 8.45 -17.43 19.46
C ARG A 67 8.38 -17.91 18.01
N SER A 68 9.36 -17.52 17.19
CA SER A 68 9.40 -17.95 15.80
C SER A 68 9.59 -19.46 15.66
N SER A 69 10.31 -20.10 16.59
CA SER A 69 10.53 -21.55 16.58
C SER A 69 9.26 -22.29 16.99
N VAL A 70 8.58 -21.81 18.04
CA VAL A 70 7.27 -22.34 18.47
C VAL A 70 6.23 -22.18 17.36
N ASP A 71 6.16 -21.00 16.72
CA ASP A 71 5.26 -20.76 15.58
C ASP A 71 5.50 -21.75 14.43
N SER A 72 6.76 -22.11 14.15
CA SER A 72 7.11 -23.12 13.14
C SER A 72 6.63 -24.52 13.53
N LEU A 73 6.89 -24.95 14.77
CA LEU A 73 6.46 -26.27 15.27
C LEU A 73 4.93 -26.40 15.27
N VAL A 74 4.22 -25.35 15.70
CA VAL A 74 2.76 -25.33 15.67
C VAL A 74 2.24 -25.32 14.23
N ALA A 75 2.91 -24.60 13.31
CA ALA A 75 2.52 -24.62 11.90
C ALA A 75 2.67 -26.02 11.30
N GLU A 76 3.77 -26.70 11.56
CA GLU A 76 4.00 -28.08 11.12
C GLU A 76 2.93 -29.04 11.67
N ALA A 77 2.67 -28.99 12.99
CA ALA A 77 1.63 -29.80 13.62
C ALA A 77 0.22 -29.55 13.05
N LEU A 78 -0.04 -28.34 12.56
CA LEU A 78 -1.30 -27.96 11.92
C LEU A 78 -1.29 -28.16 10.40
N ASN A 79 -0.25 -28.72 9.80
CA ASN A 79 -0.06 -28.84 8.34
C ASN A 79 -0.13 -27.47 7.61
N ARG A 80 0.51 -26.46 8.18
CA ARG A 80 0.51 -25.04 7.75
C ARG A 80 1.90 -24.53 7.40
N ASP A 81 2.82 -25.44 7.09
CA ASP A 81 4.23 -25.22 6.79
C ASP A 81 4.53 -25.22 5.26
N SER A 82 3.52 -25.47 4.42
CA SER A 82 3.67 -25.49 2.97
C SER A 82 4.16 -24.15 2.39
N LEU A 83 4.79 -24.19 1.22
CA LEU A 83 5.27 -22.99 0.53
C LEU A 83 4.12 -22.00 0.26
N ASP A 84 4.36 -20.74 0.62
CA ASP A 84 3.42 -19.62 0.48
C ASP A 84 2.11 -19.80 1.27
N TRP A 85 2.13 -20.59 2.36
CA TRP A 85 0.93 -20.84 3.17
C TRP A 85 0.31 -19.56 3.71
N GLN A 86 1.10 -18.65 4.28
CA GLN A 86 0.57 -17.43 4.88
C GLN A 86 0.00 -16.50 3.79
N LEU A 87 0.61 -16.43 2.61
CA LEU A 87 0.05 -15.67 1.49
C LEU A 87 -1.27 -16.30 0.99
N LYS A 88 -1.32 -17.63 0.85
CA LYS A 88 -2.53 -18.37 0.45
C LYS A 88 -3.68 -18.28 1.47
N HIS A 89 -3.40 -17.89 2.71
CA HIS A 89 -4.37 -17.79 3.79
C HIS A 89 -4.40 -16.43 4.47
N ALA A 90 -3.90 -15.39 3.80
CA ALA A 90 -3.75 -14.06 4.38
C ALA A 90 -5.10 -13.43 4.74
N CYS A 91 -6.09 -13.55 3.85
CA CYS A 91 -7.43 -12.99 4.05
C CYS A 91 -8.49 -14.08 3.88
N PRO A 92 -9.33 -14.37 4.90
CA PRO A 92 -10.35 -15.40 4.80
C PRO A 92 -11.36 -15.09 3.68
N SER A 93 -11.70 -13.83 3.44
CA SER A 93 -12.69 -13.48 2.42
C SER A 93 -12.14 -13.45 0.99
N CYS A 94 -10.83 -13.25 0.78
CA CYS A 94 -10.22 -13.36 -0.54
C CYS A 94 -9.82 -14.79 -0.90
N THR A 95 -9.40 -15.58 0.09
CA THR A 95 -8.70 -16.85 -0.15
C THR A 95 -9.50 -18.08 0.21
N TYR A 96 -10.49 -17.95 1.11
CA TYR A 96 -11.33 -19.07 1.56
C TYR A 96 -12.50 -19.30 0.60
N THR A 97 -12.22 -19.99 -0.51
CA THR A 97 -13.20 -20.23 -1.58
C THR A 97 -14.12 -21.42 -1.29
N LEU A 98 -15.38 -21.32 -1.69
CA LEU A 98 -16.43 -22.33 -1.59
C LEU A 98 -16.74 -22.94 -2.97
N LYS A 99 -17.21 -24.19 -3.00
CA LYS A 99 -17.45 -24.92 -4.26
C LYS A 99 -18.57 -24.35 -5.12
N ASP A 100 -19.51 -23.63 -4.51
CA ASP A 100 -20.72 -23.10 -5.12
C ASP A 100 -20.69 -21.57 -5.30
N GLU A 101 -19.50 -20.96 -5.30
CA GLU A 101 -19.35 -19.52 -5.56
C GLU A 101 -19.68 -19.15 -7.01
N VAL A 102 -20.32 -17.99 -7.16
CA VAL A 102 -20.50 -17.37 -8.46
C VAL A 102 -19.16 -16.75 -8.88
N PRO A 103 -18.63 -17.04 -10.08
CA PRO A 103 -17.38 -16.44 -10.53
C PRO A 103 -17.44 -14.92 -10.55
N LEU A 104 -16.48 -14.29 -9.88
CA LEU A 104 -16.28 -12.84 -9.93
C LEU A 104 -15.38 -12.49 -11.12
N ILE A 105 -15.54 -11.27 -11.66
CA ILE A 105 -14.66 -10.75 -12.71
C ILE A 105 -13.20 -10.69 -12.21
N PHE A 106 -13.03 -10.22 -10.97
CA PHE A 106 -11.74 -10.26 -10.28
C PHE A 106 -11.83 -11.22 -9.09
N THR A 107 -11.05 -12.29 -9.14
CA THR A 107 -10.92 -13.29 -8.07
C THR A 107 -10.36 -12.63 -6.81
N LEU A 108 -9.31 -11.82 -6.98
CA LEU A 108 -8.69 -11.05 -5.90
C LEU A 108 -8.40 -9.63 -6.39
N LEU A 109 -8.80 -8.66 -5.57
CA LEU A 109 -8.47 -7.25 -5.71
C LEU A 109 -7.40 -6.88 -4.69
N PHE A 110 -6.37 -6.19 -5.14
CA PHE A 110 -5.30 -5.66 -4.28
C PHE A 110 -4.84 -4.30 -4.76
N ALA A 111 -4.29 -3.51 -3.84
CA ALA A 111 -3.51 -2.33 -4.15
C ALA A 111 -2.03 -2.64 -3.89
N MET A 112 -1.15 -2.00 -4.65
CA MET A 112 0.28 -2.05 -4.41
C MET A 112 0.90 -0.68 -4.58
N ASP A 113 1.88 -0.35 -3.75
CA ASP A 113 2.53 0.95 -3.77
C ASP A 113 3.84 0.98 -2.97
N GLY A 114 4.66 2.01 -3.22
CA GLY A 114 5.87 2.31 -2.46
C GLY A 114 5.64 3.25 -1.29
N ASN A 115 6.49 3.14 -0.27
CA ASN A 115 6.49 4.04 0.89
C ASN A 115 7.92 4.30 1.35
N ASP A 116 8.31 5.57 1.26
CA ASP A 116 9.64 6.05 1.64
C ASP A 116 9.78 6.37 3.13
N SER A 117 8.72 6.23 3.93
CA SER A 117 8.79 6.59 5.36
C SER A 117 9.65 5.62 6.19
N LEU A 118 9.73 4.36 5.76
CA LEU A 118 10.46 3.31 6.48
C LEU A 118 11.93 3.21 6.05
N GLN A 119 12.59 4.35 5.85
CA GLN A 119 14.01 4.44 5.51
C GLN A 119 14.92 3.84 6.58
N ARG A 120 16.11 3.38 6.14
CA ARG A 120 17.18 2.91 7.01
C ARG A 120 18.49 3.61 6.66
N ILE A 121 19.15 4.20 7.66
CA ILE A 121 20.42 4.88 7.43
C ILE A 121 21.49 3.88 7.02
N LEU A 122 22.27 4.28 6.02
CA LEU A 122 23.45 3.56 5.60
C LEU A 122 24.59 3.73 6.62
N HIS A 123 25.01 2.65 7.25
CA HIS A 123 26.13 2.66 8.20
C HIS A 123 27.47 2.44 7.47
N GLN A 124 28.07 3.50 6.93
CA GLN A 124 29.40 3.44 6.30
C GLN A 124 30.53 3.82 7.27
N THR A 125 31.68 3.17 7.11
CA THR A 125 32.94 3.63 7.73
C THR A 125 33.48 4.81 6.91
N LEU A 126 33.96 5.87 7.56
CA LEU A 126 34.61 6.98 6.85
C LEU A 126 35.85 6.46 6.09
N GLY A 127 35.84 6.64 4.77
CA GLY A 127 37.00 6.40 3.91
C GLY A 127 38.16 7.35 4.26
N ILE A 128 39.37 6.97 3.85
CA ILE A 128 40.59 7.77 4.10
C ILE A 128 40.61 9.06 3.25
N ASP A 129 39.80 9.14 2.19
CA ASP A 129 39.65 10.31 1.31
C ASP A 129 38.19 10.81 1.28
N GLU A 130 37.99 12.14 1.17
CA GLU A 130 36.67 12.81 1.18
C GLU A 130 35.71 12.40 0.04
N ASN A 131 36.16 11.60 -0.93
CA ASN A 131 35.37 11.11 -2.07
C ASN A 131 35.21 9.58 -2.11
N ASP A 132 35.69 8.83 -1.09
CA ASP A 132 35.60 7.38 -1.05
C ASP A 132 34.54 6.94 -0.02
N SER A 133 33.39 6.47 -0.51
CA SER A 133 32.37 5.83 0.33
C SER A 133 32.91 4.49 0.82
N GLY A 134 33.36 4.44 2.08
CA GLY A 134 33.93 3.23 2.66
C GLY A 134 32.96 2.05 2.71
N GLU A 135 33.49 0.85 2.95
CA GLU A 135 32.68 -0.36 3.10
C GLU A 135 31.66 -0.24 4.25
N SER A 136 30.54 -0.96 4.11
CA SER A 136 29.53 -1.07 5.16
C SER A 136 30.19 -1.49 6.47
N SER A 137 29.89 -0.75 7.54
CA SER A 137 30.34 -1.06 8.90
C SER A 137 29.49 -2.13 9.58
N GLU A 138 28.44 -2.63 8.89
CA GLU A 138 27.58 -3.67 9.41
C GLU A 138 28.24 -5.05 9.33
N LEU A 139 28.17 -5.80 10.42
CA LEU A 139 28.63 -7.17 10.45
C LEU A 139 27.71 -8.05 9.59
N PRO A 140 28.26 -8.97 8.78
CA PRO A 140 27.46 -9.96 8.07
C PRO A 140 26.58 -10.73 9.07
N THR A 141 25.28 -10.78 8.81
CA THR A 141 24.35 -11.60 9.60
C THR A 141 23.88 -12.80 8.78
N THR A 142 23.81 -13.97 9.43
CA THR A 142 23.18 -15.17 8.86
C THR A 142 21.69 -15.23 9.21
N GLN A 143 21.17 -14.26 9.97
CA GLN A 143 19.78 -14.21 10.40
C GLN A 143 18.90 -13.69 9.27
N HIS A 144 17.80 -14.40 9.04
CA HIS A 144 16.79 -14.07 8.05
C HIS A 144 15.43 -14.09 8.72
N VAL A 145 14.57 -13.16 8.32
CA VAL A 145 13.18 -13.17 8.75
C VAL A 145 12.48 -14.39 8.16
N ARG A 146 11.88 -15.23 9.02
CA ARG A 146 11.09 -16.37 8.59
C ARG A 146 9.69 -15.91 8.13
N GLY A 147 9.17 -16.55 7.09
CA GLY A 147 7.84 -16.26 6.52
C GLY A 147 7.90 -16.00 5.01
N ASP A 148 6.72 -15.90 4.40
CA ASP A 148 6.53 -15.72 2.95
C ASP A 148 6.12 -14.29 2.55
N ARG A 149 5.93 -13.41 3.53
CA ARG A 149 5.52 -12.01 3.31
C ARG A 149 6.60 -11.16 2.65
N TYR A 150 7.88 -11.43 2.95
CA TYR A 150 8.99 -10.66 2.39
C TYR A 150 9.52 -11.32 1.10
N LEU A 151 9.60 -10.54 0.01
CA LEU A 151 10.33 -10.98 -1.18
C LEU A 151 11.83 -10.74 -1.01
N SER A 152 12.62 -11.77 -1.30
CA SER A 152 14.08 -11.65 -1.26
C SER A 152 14.60 -10.68 -2.32
N CYS A 153 15.69 -9.97 -1.99
CA CYS A 153 16.36 -9.06 -2.92
C CYS A 153 16.79 -9.79 -4.21
N ASP A 154 17.23 -11.04 -4.10
CA ASP A 154 17.62 -11.88 -5.24
C ASP A 154 16.43 -12.17 -6.17
N TYR A 155 15.25 -12.47 -5.63
CA TYR A 155 14.05 -12.66 -6.43
C TYR A 155 13.66 -11.37 -7.16
N VAL A 156 13.70 -10.23 -6.48
CA VAL A 156 13.32 -8.93 -7.06
C VAL A 156 14.32 -8.48 -8.13
N ASN A 157 15.61 -8.70 -7.91
CA ASN A 157 16.66 -8.31 -8.85
C ASN A 157 16.66 -9.13 -10.14
N GLN A 158 15.93 -10.25 -10.23
CA GLN A 158 15.69 -10.92 -11.52
C GLN A 158 14.90 -10.02 -12.48
N TRP A 159 14.11 -9.10 -11.94
CA TRP A 159 13.28 -8.16 -12.71
C TRP A 159 13.98 -6.84 -13.04
N SER A 160 15.19 -6.59 -12.53
CA SER A 160 15.96 -5.38 -12.85
C SER A 160 16.62 -5.43 -14.23
N LYS A 161 16.98 -6.63 -14.70
CA LYS A 161 17.68 -6.87 -15.97
C LYS A 161 16.76 -6.97 -17.19
N VAL A 162 15.46 -6.79 -16.97
CA VAL A 162 14.40 -7.07 -17.94
C VAL A 162 14.19 -5.94 -18.96
N GLY A 163 15.03 -4.90 -18.95
CA GLY A 163 14.88 -3.69 -19.76
C GLY A 163 15.97 -3.36 -20.77
N ILE A 164 16.95 -4.24 -21.03
CA ILE A 164 18.00 -3.97 -22.06
C ILE A 164 18.36 -5.27 -22.78
N GLU A 165 17.68 -5.56 -23.90
CA GLU A 165 18.27 -6.00 -25.18
C GLU A 165 17.15 -6.33 -26.21
N ASP A 166 17.38 -5.86 -27.44
CA ASP A 166 16.66 -6.11 -28.70
C ASP A 166 15.28 -5.47 -28.98
N SER A 167 15.33 -4.16 -29.22
CA SER A 167 14.70 -3.59 -30.42
C SER A 167 15.51 -2.39 -30.91
N GLU A 168 16.41 -2.62 -31.86
CA GLU A 168 16.87 -1.60 -32.80
C GLU A 168 15.63 -1.10 -33.58
N VAL A 169 14.93 -0.13 -33.00
CA VAL A 169 14.17 0.85 -33.76
C VAL A 169 14.81 2.18 -33.43
N THR A 170 15.53 2.71 -34.42
CA THR A 170 16.03 4.08 -34.47
C THR A 170 14.90 5.05 -34.12
N LEU A 171 14.82 5.46 -32.86
CA LEU A 171 14.12 6.67 -32.46
C LEU A 171 15.18 7.74 -32.30
N ASP A 172 15.12 8.69 -33.22
CA ASP A 172 16.02 9.82 -33.33
C ASP A 172 16.19 10.55 -32.00
N SER A 173 17.44 10.93 -31.78
CA SER A 173 17.89 11.91 -30.81
C SER A 173 17.04 13.18 -30.85
N ASP A 174 16.30 13.46 -29.78
CA ASP A 174 16.15 14.79 -29.17
C ASP A 174 15.00 14.75 -28.15
N SER A 175 15.25 14.14 -26.99
CA SER A 175 14.50 14.45 -25.77
C SER A 175 15.46 15.10 -24.79
N SER A 176 15.42 16.44 -24.78
CA SER A 176 16.02 17.25 -23.73
C SER A 176 15.39 16.87 -22.38
N GLY A 177 16.20 16.29 -21.50
CA GLY A 177 16.02 16.30 -20.04
C GLY A 177 14.74 15.65 -19.52
N ASN A 178 14.74 14.32 -19.40
CA ASN A 178 13.88 13.64 -18.44
C ASN A 178 14.51 13.80 -17.04
N PRO A 179 13.86 14.44 -16.04
CA PRO A 179 14.42 14.58 -14.70
C PRO A 179 14.40 13.28 -13.87
N CYS A 180 13.94 12.16 -14.44
CA CYS A 180 13.77 10.90 -13.72
C CYS A 180 14.77 9.80 -14.13
N THR A 181 15.85 10.17 -14.79
CA THR A 181 17.01 9.29 -15.00
C THR A 181 18.27 10.03 -14.60
N GLU A 182 18.41 10.34 -13.31
CA GLU A 182 19.73 10.61 -12.75
C GLU A 182 20.50 9.30 -12.74
N GLN A 183 21.41 9.15 -13.71
CA GLN A 183 22.53 8.22 -13.59
C GLN A 183 23.24 8.51 -12.26
N GLY A 184 23.28 7.51 -11.39
CA GLY A 184 23.80 7.60 -10.04
C GLY A 184 25.25 8.10 -10.00
N HIS A 185 25.39 9.39 -9.72
CA HIS A 185 26.59 9.99 -9.17
C HIS A 185 26.18 10.94 -8.04
N GLY A 186 25.79 10.37 -6.90
CA GLY A 186 25.49 11.05 -5.64
C GLY A 186 25.19 10.01 -4.55
N GLY A 187 25.98 9.99 -3.48
CA GLY A 187 25.91 8.97 -2.43
C GLY A 187 24.56 8.95 -1.72
N TYR A 188 23.85 7.82 -1.79
CA TYR A 188 22.64 7.60 -0.99
C TYR A 188 22.98 7.65 0.50
N THR A 189 22.21 8.45 1.26
CA THR A 189 22.31 8.48 2.74
C THR A 189 21.65 7.24 3.37
N TYR A 190 20.80 6.54 2.63
CA TYR A 190 19.99 5.41 3.08
C TYR A 190 20.30 4.16 2.25
N ASP A 191 20.37 3.02 2.92
CA ASP A 191 20.58 1.72 2.27
C ASP A 191 19.25 1.20 1.74
N GLU A 192 18.24 1.10 2.60
CA GLU A 192 16.85 0.96 2.22
C GLU A 192 16.18 2.34 2.24
N THR A 193 15.66 2.72 1.09
CA THR A 193 14.93 3.98 0.86
C THR A 193 13.47 3.88 1.28
N GLY A 194 12.97 2.67 1.56
CA GLY A 194 11.57 2.44 1.93
C GLY A 194 11.14 0.98 1.82
N ILE A 195 9.83 0.76 1.71
CA ILE A 195 9.24 -0.54 1.35
C ILE A 195 8.26 -0.38 0.19
N PHE A 196 8.10 -1.41 -0.62
CA PHE A 196 7.02 -1.56 -1.58
C PHE A 196 6.10 -2.69 -1.09
N THR A 197 4.78 -2.46 -1.05
CA THR A 197 3.83 -3.38 -0.44
C THR A 197 2.67 -3.71 -1.36
N ALA A 198 2.06 -4.88 -1.15
CA ALA A 198 0.77 -5.25 -1.71
C ALA A 198 -0.20 -5.61 -0.59
N VAL A 199 -1.42 -5.08 -0.69
CA VAL A 199 -2.48 -5.20 0.32
C VAL A 199 -3.78 -5.57 -0.37
N CYS A 200 -4.53 -6.56 0.14
CA CYS A 200 -5.82 -6.89 -0.46
C CYS A 200 -6.88 -5.80 -0.18
N ARG A 201 -8.02 -5.86 -0.87
CA ARG A 201 -9.16 -4.93 -0.65
C ARG A 201 -9.69 -4.89 0.80
N HIS A 202 -9.43 -5.91 1.60
CA HIS A 202 -9.83 -5.94 3.01
C HIS A 202 -8.77 -5.38 3.96
N GLY A 203 -7.59 -4.98 3.46
CA GLY A 203 -6.51 -4.39 4.24
C GLY A 203 -5.45 -5.36 4.75
N PHE A 204 -5.51 -6.65 4.40
CA PHE A 204 -4.50 -7.62 4.82
C PHE A 204 -3.22 -7.48 4.00
N SER A 205 -2.07 -7.48 4.67
CA SER A 205 -0.76 -7.45 4.03
C SER A 205 -0.46 -8.76 3.29
N LEU A 206 -0.30 -8.68 1.98
CA LEU A 206 0.04 -9.81 1.11
C LEU A 206 1.56 -9.96 0.99
N LEU A 207 2.23 -8.93 0.46
CA LEU A 207 3.67 -8.95 0.18
C LEU A 207 4.33 -7.63 0.59
N ILE A 208 5.60 -7.72 0.99
CA ILE A 208 6.47 -6.61 1.34
C ILE A 208 7.81 -6.81 0.63
N VAL A 209 8.37 -5.72 0.12
CA VAL A 209 9.65 -5.69 -0.58
C VAL A 209 10.44 -4.50 -0.07
N ASP A 210 11.72 -4.67 0.23
CA ASP A 210 12.58 -3.53 0.54
C ASP A 210 12.97 -2.79 -0.75
N MET A 211 12.79 -1.47 -0.74
CA MET A 211 13.35 -0.61 -1.78
C MET A 211 14.78 -0.28 -1.38
N VAL A 212 15.75 -0.74 -2.18
CA VAL A 212 17.18 -0.65 -1.85
C VAL A 212 17.83 0.37 -2.77
N GLN A 213 18.36 1.45 -2.18
CA GLN A 213 19.08 2.53 -2.85
C GLN A 213 18.39 3.05 -4.12
N SER A 214 17.05 3.09 -4.12
CA SER A 214 16.25 3.52 -5.27
C SER A 214 14.88 4.03 -4.84
N GLY A 215 14.23 4.88 -5.64
CA GLY A 215 12.77 5.04 -5.52
C GLY A 215 12.02 3.80 -6.04
N GLU A 216 10.75 3.97 -6.39
CA GLU A 216 9.90 2.93 -6.98
C GLU A 216 10.30 2.54 -8.41
N LEU A 217 11.34 1.71 -8.53
CA LEU A 217 11.72 1.12 -9.81
C LEU A 217 10.72 0.05 -10.25
N ALA A 218 10.54 -0.10 -11.57
CA ALA A 218 9.63 -1.09 -12.17
C ALA A 218 9.85 -2.55 -11.70
N LYS A 219 11.05 -2.90 -11.22
CA LYS A 219 11.35 -4.25 -10.71
C LYS A 219 10.48 -4.65 -9.51
N TYR A 220 10.09 -3.70 -8.65
CA TYR A 220 9.30 -3.99 -7.45
C TYR A 220 7.86 -4.42 -7.79
N PRO A 221 7.06 -3.63 -8.52
CA PRO A 221 5.72 -4.05 -8.91
C PRO A 221 5.74 -5.26 -9.85
N LEU A 222 6.77 -5.44 -10.69
CA LEU A 222 6.92 -6.67 -11.51
C LEU A 222 7.10 -7.92 -10.64
N ALA A 223 7.96 -7.86 -9.61
CA ALA A 223 8.19 -8.98 -8.71
C ALA A 223 6.93 -9.32 -7.89
N VAL A 224 6.24 -8.30 -7.38
CA VAL A 224 4.97 -8.47 -6.65
C VAL A 224 3.93 -9.14 -7.54
N VAL A 225 3.69 -8.62 -8.74
CA VAL A 225 2.69 -9.17 -9.67
C VAL A 225 3.05 -10.59 -10.10
N ALA A 226 4.34 -10.89 -10.35
CA ALA A 226 4.80 -12.23 -10.64
C ALA A 226 4.43 -13.22 -9.53
N LYS A 227 4.77 -12.88 -8.29
CA LYS A 227 4.49 -13.74 -7.12
C LYS A 227 2.99 -13.91 -6.88
N LEU A 228 2.20 -12.85 -6.99
CA LEU A 228 0.75 -12.95 -6.82
C LEU A 228 0.10 -13.84 -7.90
N MET A 229 0.56 -13.75 -9.15
CA MET A 229 0.12 -14.65 -10.23
C MET A 229 0.59 -16.10 -10.05
N ASP A 230 1.75 -16.33 -9.42
CA ASP A 230 2.20 -17.68 -9.06
C ASP A 230 1.27 -18.33 -8.02
N VAL A 231 0.79 -17.54 -7.05
CA VAL A 231 0.05 -18.06 -5.91
C VAL A 231 -1.46 -18.10 -6.14
N PHE A 232 -2.04 -17.04 -6.69
CA PHE A 232 -3.49 -16.89 -6.84
C PHE A 232 -4.00 -17.20 -8.25
N GLY A 233 -3.12 -17.19 -9.25
CA GLY A 233 -3.46 -17.56 -10.63
C GLY A 233 -4.24 -16.48 -11.38
N ASP A 234 -5.42 -16.85 -11.87
CA ASP A 234 -6.21 -16.09 -12.86
C ASP A 234 -7.10 -15.00 -12.23
N GLY A 235 -7.37 -13.94 -12.99
CA GLY A 235 -8.39 -12.94 -12.66
C GLY A 235 -7.99 -11.93 -11.58
N LEU A 236 -6.70 -11.60 -11.47
CA LEU A 236 -6.23 -10.61 -10.50
C LEU A 236 -6.43 -9.16 -10.98
N GLY A 237 -6.95 -8.29 -10.09
CA GLY A 237 -7.04 -6.85 -10.32
C GLY A 237 -6.14 -6.08 -9.37
N GLY A 238 -5.07 -5.48 -9.90
CA GLY A 238 -4.07 -4.74 -9.12
C GLY A 238 -4.17 -3.23 -9.33
N GLY A 239 -4.55 -2.51 -8.27
CA GLY A 239 -4.50 -1.05 -8.19
C GLY A 239 -3.07 -0.54 -7.99
N TYR A 240 -2.70 0.49 -8.74
CA TYR A 240 -1.44 1.20 -8.58
C TYR A 240 -1.57 2.62 -9.13
N ASP A 241 -0.97 3.60 -8.46
CA ASP A 241 -1.05 5.03 -8.80
C ASP A 241 -0.54 5.33 -10.21
N ILE A 242 0.52 4.63 -10.63
CA ILE A 242 1.04 4.67 -12.00
C ILE A 242 0.54 3.51 -12.86
N GLY A 243 -0.61 2.91 -12.53
CA GLY A 243 -1.16 1.71 -13.16
C GLY A 243 -1.24 1.77 -14.69
N CYS A 244 -1.52 2.93 -15.28
CA CYS A 244 -1.50 3.12 -16.74
C CYS A 244 -0.10 2.95 -17.35
N GLN A 245 0.92 3.51 -16.72
CA GLN A 245 2.32 3.38 -17.16
C GLN A 245 2.81 1.96 -16.87
N PHE A 246 2.54 1.45 -15.67
CA PHE A 246 2.90 0.11 -15.26
C PHE A 246 2.27 -0.95 -16.17
N LYS A 247 1.04 -0.78 -16.64
CA LYS A 247 0.43 -1.68 -17.65
C LYS A 247 1.27 -1.79 -18.92
N THR A 248 1.87 -0.70 -19.37
CA THR A 248 2.76 -0.70 -20.54
C THR A 248 4.04 -1.47 -20.23
N THR A 249 4.65 -1.16 -19.08
CA THR A 249 5.85 -1.86 -18.58
C THR A 249 5.62 -3.36 -18.43
N LEU A 250 4.52 -3.78 -17.80
CA LEU A 250 4.15 -5.18 -17.62
C LEU A 250 3.97 -5.89 -18.96
N ASN A 251 3.27 -5.26 -19.92
CA ASN A 251 3.04 -5.87 -21.24
C ASN A 251 4.32 -6.05 -22.05
N ASN A 252 5.29 -5.16 -21.89
CA ASN A 252 6.58 -5.20 -22.57
C ASN A 252 7.61 -6.10 -21.84
N SER A 253 7.31 -6.51 -20.60
CA SER A 253 8.14 -7.44 -19.85
C SER A 253 7.87 -8.91 -20.25
N PRO A 254 8.76 -9.86 -19.88
CA PRO A 254 8.53 -11.30 -19.98
C PRO A 254 7.28 -11.79 -19.25
N LEU A 255 6.75 -11.03 -18.27
CA LEU A 255 5.48 -11.35 -17.62
C LEU A 255 4.27 -11.03 -18.50
N GLY A 256 4.40 -10.18 -19.52
CA GLY A 256 3.29 -9.72 -20.35
C GLY A 256 2.42 -10.86 -20.92
N PRO A 257 3.00 -11.89 -21.58
CA PRO A 257 2.24 -13.04 -22.07
C PRO A 257 1.49 -13.77 -20.96
N ARG A 258 2.15 -13.97 -19.81
CA ARG A 258 1.57 -14.67 -18.67
C ARG A 258 0.44 -13.86 -18.02
N ALA A 259 0.65 -12.57 -17.80
CA ALA A 259 -0.35 -11.64 -17.29
C ALA A 259 -1.61 -11.65 -18.16
N ARG A 260 -1.47 -11.72 -19.50
CA ARG A 260 -2.61 -11.87 -20.41
C ARG A 260 -3.29 -13.23 -20.31
N SER A 261 -2.53 -14.32 -20.17
CA SER A 261 -3.09 -15.67 -20.01
C SER A 261 -3.84 -15.88 -18.70
N LEU A 262 -3.45 -15.15 -17.66
CA LEU A 262 -4.05 -15.14 -16.32
C LEU A 262 -4.96 -13.92 -16.11
N HIS A 263 -5.44 -13.31 -17.19
CA HIS A 263 -6.37 -12.19 -17.20
C HIS A 263 -6.07 -11.08 -16.17
N TYR A 264 -4.79 -10.85 -15.88
CA TYR A 264 -4.35 -9.83 -14.94
C TYR A 264 -4.73 -8.45 -15.49
N THR A 265 -5.36 -7.65 -14.65
CA THR A 265 -5.78 -6.30 -14.99
C THR A 265 -5.09 -5.29 -14.09
N SER A 266 -4.26 -4.43 -14.69
CA SER A 266 -3.75 -3.23 -14.00
C SER A 266 -4.86 -2.19 -13.95
N LEU A 267 -5.21 -1.77 -12.74
CA LEU A 267 -6.27 -0.82 -12.42
C LEU A 267 -5.66 0.54 -12.08
N LEU A 268 -6.40 1.62 -12.35
CA LEU A 268 -6.00 2.99 -12.01
C LEU A 268 -7.10 3.61 -11.12
N ASN A 269 -6.69 4.20 -10.00
CA ASN A 269 -7.58 4.68 -8.93
C ASN A 269 -8.65 5.66 -9.45
N HIS A 270 -8.29 6.59 -10.34
CA HIS A 270 -9.21 7.64 -10.82
C HIS A 270 -10.25 7.19 -11.86
N LEU A 271 -10.20 5.95 -12.36
CA LEU A 271 -11.17 5.41 -13.33
C LEU A 271 -11.98 4.24 -12.77
N ALA A 272 -11.85 3.92 -11.48
CA ALA A 272 -12.46 2.80 -10.80
C ALA A 272 -13.97 2.63 -11.11
N ARG A 273 -14.72 3.75 -11.12
CA ARG A 273 -16.17 3.77 -11.39
C ARG A 273 -16.58 3.10 -12.70
N TYR A 274 -15.73 3.17 -13.73
CA TYR A 274 -16.02 2.66 -15.06
C TYR A 274 -15.57 1.22 -15.29
N ILE A 275 -14.95 0.59 -14.29
CA ILE A 275 -14.39 -0.77 -14.41
C ILE A 275 -15.39 -1.79 -13.87
N PRO A 276 -15.96 -2.66 -14.74
CA PRO A 276 -16.83 -3.74 -14.28
C PRO A 276 -16.12 -4.70 -13.34
N GLY A 277 -16.80 -5.10 -12.28
CA GLY A 277 -16.31 -6.08 -11.30
C GLY A 277 -15.52 -5.50 -10.14
N LEU A 278 -15.21 -4.20 -10.19
CA LEU A 278 -14.48 -3.51 -9.12
C LEU A 278 -15.35 -3.22 -7.89
N GLY A 279 -16.68 -3.16 -8.08
CA GLY A 279 -17.60 -2.80 -7.00
C GLY A 279 -17.41 -1.35 -6.58
N LEU A 280 -17.52 -1.07 -5.28
CA LEU A 280 -17.34 0.28 -4.71
C LEU A 280 -15.91 0.58 -4.26
N GLU A 281 -14.95 -0.27 -4.63
CA GLU A 281 -13.55 -0.15 -4.27
C GLU A 281 -12.90 1.12 -4.86
N ASP A 282 -12.14 1.85 -4.05
CA ASP A 282 -11.34 3.02 -4.44
C ASP A 282 -9.85 2.71 -4.61
N LEU A 283 -9.40 1.53 -4.15
CA LEU A 283 -8.03 1.03 -4.20
C LEU A 283 -7.03 1.86 -3.37
N GLU A 284 -7.51 2.65 -2.39
CA GLU A 284 -6.68 3.48 -1.51
C GLU A 284 -6.10 2.71 -0.30
N MET A 285 -6.06 1.37 -0.37
CA MET A 285 -5.69 0.52 0.76
C MET A 285 -4.23 0.69 1.21
N CYS A 286 -3.32 1.00 0.27
CA CYS A 286 -1.91 1.25 0.58
C CYS A 286 -1.74 2.50 1.46
N GLU A 287 -2.43 3.60 1.15
CA GLU A 287 -2.36 4.84 1.93
C GLU A 287 -2.86 4.64 3.38
N CYS A 288 -3.98 3.95 3.53
CA CYS A 288 -4.50 3.58 4.84
C CYS A 288 -3.49 2.74 5.63
N THR A 289 -2.81 1.81 4.95
CA THR A 289 -1.79 0.94 5.53
C THR A 289 -0.55 1.73 5.96
N PHE A 290 -0.04 2.60 5.10
CA PHE A 290 1.14 3.42 5.36
C PHE A 290 0.93 4.38 6.51
N SER A 291 -0.25 5.01 6.59
CA SER A 291 -0.58 5.93 7.69
C SER A 291 -0.34 5.32 9.07
N LYS A 292 -0.58 4.01 9.22
CA LYS A 292 -0.37 3.26 10.46
C LYS A 292 1.08 2.75 10.59
N SER A 293 1.63 2.16 9.53
CA SER A 293 2.98 1.57 9.56
C SER A 293 4.08 2.62 9.72
N ASN A 294 3.86 3.86 9.31
CA ASN A 294 4.85 4.95 9.42
C ASN A 294 5.28 5.23 10.87
N SER A 295 4.47 4.84 11.85
CA SER A 295 4.83 4.89 13.27
C SER A 295 6.05 4.03 13.64
N LEU A 296 6.41 3.02 12.84
CA LEU A 296 7.62 2.21 13.03
C LEU A 296 8.91 2.97 12.71
N ALA A 297 8.85 3.95 11.80
CA ALA A 297 10.02 4.61 11.24
C ALA A 297 11.05 5.07 12.30
N PRO A 298 10.65 5.73 13.42
CA PRO A 298 11.61 6.16 14.43
C PRO A 298 12.40 5.03 15.09
N THR A 299 11.82 3.82 15.17
CA THR A 299 12.45 2.66 15.80
C THR A 299 13.28 1.83 14.83
N THR A 300 12.94 1.85 13.53
CA THR A 300 13.61 1.04 12.50
C THR A 300 14.75 1.77 11.80
N HIS A 301 14.80 3.11 11.86
CA HIS A 301 15.73 3.93 11.08
C HIS A 301 17.22 3.63 11.27
N TYR A 302 17.60 3.25 12.49
CA TYR A 302 18.98 2.93 12.90
C TYR A 302 19.18 1.42 13.16
N SER A 303 18.18 0.60 12.83
CA SER A 303 18.23 -0.84 13.02
C SER A 303 19.10 -1.51 11.95
N SER A 304 19.63 -2.70 12.23
CA SER A 304 20.21 -3.52 11.16
C SER A 304 19.11 -4.01 10.20
N ILE A 305 19.49 -4.49 9.01
CA ILE A 305 18.56 -5.04 8.01
C ILE A 305 17.61 -6.06 8.64
N PHE A 306 18.17 -7.04 9.35
CA PHE A 306 17.41 -8.10 10.01
C PHE A 306 16.38 -7.55 11.01
N HIS A 307 16.79 -6.68 11.95
CA HIS A 307 15.88 -6.15 12.96
C HIS A 307 14.80 -5.25 12.34
N ARG A 308 15.14 -4.49 11.30
CA ARG A 308 14.17 -3.69 10.54
C ARG A 308 13.11 -4.58 9.90
N GLN A 309 13.53 -5.61 9.15
CA GLN A 309 12.59 -6.55 8.53
C GLN A 309 11.77 -7.31 9.57
N GLN A 310 12.39 -7.73 10.70
CA GLN A 310 11.71 -8.42 11.79
C GLN A 310 10.63 -7.53 12.42
N ALA A 311 10.94 -6.25 12.68
CA ALA A 311 9.98 -5.29 13.22
C ALA A 311 8.82 -5.03 12.25
N ILE A 312 9.11 -4.81 10.97
CA ILE A 312 8.10 -4.58 9.93
C ILE A 312 7.19 -5.79 9.78
N THR A 313 7.73 -7.00 9.57
CA THR A 313 6.89 -8.20 9.39
C THR A 313 6.02 -8.49 10.62
N SER A 314 6.59 -8.32 11.82
CA SER A 314 5.90 -8.60 13.08
C SER A 314 4.77 -7.61 13.32
N TYR A 315 5.01 -6.33 13.00
CA TYR A 315 3.97 -5.30 13.02
C TYR A 315 2.83 -5.64 12.07
N PHE A 316 3.12 -5.95 10.81
CA PHE A 316 2.08 -6.28 9.84
C PHE A 316 1.30 -7.53 10.27
N LYS A 317 1.96 -8.55 10.83
CA LYS A 317 1.29 -9.79 11.30
C LYS A 317 0.36 -9.47 12.47
N TYR A 318 0.84 -8.66 13.41
CA TYR A 318 0.05 -8.22 14.56
C TYR A 318 -1.14 -7.33 14.14
N ASN A 319 -0.92 -6.38 13.22
CA ASN A 319 -1.98 -5.53 12.69
C ASN A 319 -3.02 -6.34 11.93
N ASP A 320 -2.60 -7.32 11.12
CA ASP A 320 -3.53 -8.21 10.42
C ASP A 320 -4.39 -9.02 11.41
N ASP A 321 -3.78 -9.63 12.42
CA ASP A 321 -4.45 -10.48 13.39
C ASP A 321 -5.38 -9.70 14.34
N TYR A 322 -5.03 -8.45 14.70
CA TYR A 322 -5.72 -7.71 15.78
C TYR A 322 -6.44 -6.42 15.37
N GLU A 323 -6.19 -5.89 14.18
CA GLU A 323 -6.84 -4.68 13.67
C GLU A 323 -7.62 -5.00 12.40
N VAL A 324 -6.97 -5.55 11.37
CA VAL A 324 -7.61 -5.82 10.08
C VAL A 324 -8.66 -6.91 10.22
N TYR A 325 -8.29 -8.05 10.80
CA TYR A 325 -9.21 -9.16 11.02
C TYR A 325 -10.41 -8.74 11.88
N ALA A 326 -10.16 -8.05 13.01
CA ALA A 326 -11.21 -7.58 13.90
C ALA A 326 -12.25 -6.68 13.20
N ASN A 327 -11.82 -5.81 12.27
CA ASN A 327 -12.68 -4.88 11.54
C ASN A 327 -13.32 -5.48 10.27
N LEU A 328 -12.97 -6.71 9.88
CA LEU A 328 -13.37 -7.31 8.61
C LEU A 328 -14.90 -7.36 8.43
N SER A 329 -15.64 -7.81 9.45
CA SER A 329 -17.10 -7.86 9.36
C SER A 329 -17.77 -6.48 9.41
N ASP A 330 -17.12 -5.49 10.04
CA ASP A 330 -17.60 -4.11 10.01
C ASP A 330 -17.43 -3.49 8.63
N PHE A 331 -16.31 -3.79 7.96
CA PHE A 331 -16.11 -3.44 6.55
C PHE A 331 -17.26 -3.98 5.69
N PHE A 332 -17.65 -5.25 5.84
CA PHE A 332 -18.78 -5.81 5.08
C PHE A 332 -20.09 -5.09 5.39
N TYR A 333 -20.41 -4.90 6.67
CA TYR A 333 -21.67 -4.27 7.07
C TYR A 333 -21.78 -2.82 6.56
N ASN A 334 -20.71 -2.05 6.65
CA ASN A 334 -20.68 -0.66 6.20
C ASN A 334 -20.77 -0.55 4.68
N ASN A 335 -20.01 -1.35 3.94
CA ASN A 335 -20.06 -1.36 2.47
C ASN A 335 -21.41 -1.89 1.95
N TYR A 336 -22.00 -2.89 2.59
CA TYR A 336 -23.32 -3.40 2.20
C TYR A 336 -24.38 -2.30 2.37
N LYS A 337 -24.37 -1.59 3.51
CA LYS A 337 -25.27 -0.44 3.74
C LYS A 337 -25.02 0.70 2.76
N GLN A 338 -23.77 1.01 2.47
CA GLN A 338 -23.42 2.05 1.49
C GLN A 338 -23.98 1.69 0.11
N ALA A 339 -23.81 0.44 -0.33
CA ALA A 339 -24.32 -0.04 -1.61
C ALA A 339 -25.85 0.02 -1.68
N LEU A 340 -26.54 -0.43 -0.62
CA LEU A 340 -28.01 -0.32 -0.52
C LEU A 340 -28.50 1.12 -0.57
N ASN A 341 -27.85 2.03 0.16
CA ASN A 341 -28.20 3.45 0.15
C ASN A 341 -28.02 4.06 -1.25
N ILE A 342 -26.91 3.75 -1.92
CA ILE A 342 -26.67 4.20 -3.31
C ILE A 342 -27.78 3.69 -4.23
N ILE A 343 -28.15 2.41 -4.15
CA ILE A 343 -29.20 1.84 -4.99
C ILE A 343 -30.55 2.52 -4.72
N ALA A 344 -30.92 2.69 -3.44
CA ALA A 344 -32.18 3.32 -3.06
C ALA A 344 -32.27 4.79 -3.52
N ASP A 345 -31.22 5.58 -3.31
CA ASP A 345 -31.16 6.99 -3.72
C ASP A 345 -31.18 7.13 -5.24
N SER A 346 -30.44 6.26 -5.95
CA SER A 346 -30.39 6.24 -7.42
C SER A 346 -31.72 5.84 -8.05
N CYS A 347 -32.46 4.90 -7.47
CA CYS A 347 -33.78 4.50 -7.96
C CYS A 347 -34.78 5.66 -8.05
N ILE A 348 -34.60 6.71 -7.23
CA ILE A 348 -35.43 7.92 -7.24
C ILE A 348 -34.80 9.01 -8.12
N THR A 349 -33.48 9.18 -8.03
CA THR A 349 -32.78 10.34 -8.61
C THR A 349 -32.48 10.15 -10.08
N LEU A 350 -32.04 8.97 -10.51
CA LEU A 350 -31.67 8.70 -11.90
C LEU A 350 -32.86 8.86 -12.87
N PRO A 351 -34.07 8.31 -12.60
CA PRO A 351 -35.22 8.52 -13.49
C PRO A 351 -35.63 9.99 -13.62
N LYS A 352 -35.50 10.78 -12.55
CA LYS A 352 -35.78 12.23 -12.59
C LYS A 352 -34.77 12.96 -13.47
N LEU A 353 -33.49 12.64 -13.34
CA LEU A 353 -32.43 13.21 -14.18
C LEU A 353 -32.64 12.82 -15.65
N MET A 354 -32.91 11.54 -15.93
CA MET A 354 -33.18 11.05 -17.28
C MET A 354 -34.38 11.75 -17.91
N HIS A 355 -35.49 11.91 -17.17
CA HIS A 355 -36.66 12.65 -17.64
C HIS A 355 -36.33 14.12 -17.95
N ASN A 356 -35.59 14.80 -17.06
CA ASN A 356 -35.20 16.20 -17.27
C ASN A 356 -34.25 16.40 -18.45
N LEU A 357 -33.42 15.40 -18.76
CA LEU A 357 -32.45 15.41 -19.86
C LEU A 357 -33.01 14.79 -21.16
N ASN A 358 -34.27 14.38 -21.19
CA ASN A 358 -34.92 13.66 -22.32
C ASN A 358 -34.18 12.37 -22.72
N ILE A 359 -33.62 11.65 -21.76
CA ILE A 359 -32.96 10.36 -21.97
C ILE A 359 -34.00 9.24 -21.86
N THR A 360 -34.15 8.44 -22.91
CA THR A 360 -35.18 7.39 -22.99
C THR A 360 -34.72 6.03 -22.46
N HIS A 361 -33.43 5.69 -22.61
CA HIS A 361 -32.88 4.37 -22.26
C HIS A 361 -31.55 4.51 -21.53
N GLU A 362 -31.33 3.68 -20.51
CA GLU A 362 -30.09 3.66 -19.72
C GLU A 362 -28.87 3.18 -20.53
N SER A 363 -29.07 2.36 -21.56
CA SER A 363 -27.97 1.86 -22.41
C SER A 363 -27.15 2.97 -23.07
N ILE A 364 -27.73 4.16 -23.23
CA ILE A 364 -27.03 5.31 -23.81
C ILE A 364 -25.80 5.72 -22.99
N PHE A 365 -25.80 5.47 -21.67
CA PHE A 365 -24.67 5.79 -20.81
C PHE A 365 -23.44 4.96 -21.17
N GLU A 366 -23.62 3.71 -21.60
CA GLU A 366 -22.54 2.83 -22.08
C GLU A 366 -22.05 3.23 -23.48
N ASP A 367 -22.97 3.64 -24.35
CA ASP A 367 -22.64 4.18 -25.67
C ASP A 367 -21.78 5.45 -25.53
N TRP A 368 -22.18 6.36 -24.65
CA TRP A 368 -21.45 7.58 -24.33
C TRP A 368 -20.06 7.34 -23.74
N LEU A 369 -19.92 6.38 -22.84
CA LEU A 369 -18.61 5.98 -22.32
C LEU A 369 -17.72 5.41 -23.44
N THR A 370 -18.30 4.66 -24.37
CA THR A 370 -17.59 4.09 -25.53
C THR A 370 -17.16 5.18 -26.53
N GLU A 371 -18.03 6.14 -26.80
CA GLU A 371 -17.73 7.31 -27.62
C GLU A 371 -16.59 8.14 -27.01
N GLU A 372 -16.69 8.46 -25.71
CA GLU A 372 -15.66 9.21 -24.99
C GLU A 372 -14.31 8.48 -25.02
N LYS A 373 -14.30 7.16 -24.76
CA LYS A 373 -13.09 6.34 -24.85
C LYS A 373 -12.49 6.35 -26.25
N THR A 374 -13.31 6.22 -27.29
CA THR A 374 -12.85 6.24 -28.69
C THR A 374 -12.26 7.60 -29.05
N TYR A 375 -12.90 8.67 -28.59
CA TYR A 375 -12.40 10.03 -28.73
C TYR A 375 -11.04 10.21 -28.05
N LEU A 376 -10.91 9.84 -26.78
CA LEU A 376 -9.65 9.93 -26.03
C LEU A 376 -8.53 9.10 -26.67
N GLN A 377 -8.84 7.93 -27.23
CA GLN A 377 -7.87 7.12 -27.96
C GLN A 377 -7.41 7.79 -29.26
N SER A 378 -8.31 8.47 -29.98
CA SER A 378 -7.96 9.18 -31.22
C SER A 378 -6.95 10.30 -30.97
N LEU A 379 -6.96 10.90 -29.78
CA LEU A 379 -6.06 11.97 -29.36
C LEU A 379 -4.65 11.49 -28.97
N ARG A 380 -4.44 10.18 -28.84
CA ARG A 380 -3.13 9.60 -28.51
C ARG A 380 -2.10 9.84 -29.62
N THR A 381 -2.55 10.02 -30.86
CA THR A 381 -1.70 10.25 -32.03
C THR A 381 -1.77 11.72 -32.41
N LYS A 382 -0.82 12.53 -31.93
CA LYS A 382 -0.67 13.94 -32.33
C LYS A 382 -0.09 14.01 -33.75
N PRO A 383 -0.67 14.77 -34.68
CA PRO A 383 -0.08 15.01 -35.98
C PRO A 383 1.19 15.82 -35.92
N GLU A 384 2.13 15.42 -36.78
CA GLU A 384 3.47 15.97 -36.87
C GLU A 384 3.48 17.50 -36.91
N HIS A 385 2.55 18.11 -37.65
CA HIS A 385 2.45 19.56 -37.78
C HIS A 385 2.21 20.29 -36.45
N GLU A 386 1.34 19.75 -35.58
CA GLU A 386 1.06 20.34 -34.26
C GLU A 386 2.23 20.11 -33.30
N MET A 387 2.89 18.94 -33.35
CA MET A 387 4.10 18.68 -32.57
C MET A 387 5.22 19.66 -32.93
N LEU A 388 5.46 19.88 -34.23
CA LEU A 388 6.46 20.82 -34.73
C LEU A 388 6.15 22.27 -34.30
N GLN A 389 4.88 22.67 -34.26
CA GLN A 389 4.48 23.99 -33.78
C GLN A 389 4.70 24.16 -32.27
N MET A 390 4.35 23.15 -31.46
CA MET A 390 4.61 23.14 -30.02
C MET A 390 6.12 23.17 -29.73
N GLU A 391 6.91 22.38 -30.45
CA GLU A 391 8.37 22.36 -30.32
C GLU A 391 9.00 23.69 -30.73
N TYR A 392 8.53 24.30 -31.83
CA TYR A 392 8.95 25.63 -32.26
C TYR A 392 8.62 26.70 -31.23
N TRP A 393 7.41 26.67 -30.65
CA TRP A 393 7.01 27.59 -29.59
C TRP A 393 7.83 27.41 -28.32
N GLN A 394 8.08 26.17 -27.88
CA GLN A 394 8.93 25.86 -26.73
C GLN A 394 10.36 26.37 -26.95
N LYS A 395 10.92 26.15 -28.15
CA LYS A 395 12.23 26.69 -28.55
C LYS A 395 12.26 28.22 -28.53
N LEU A 396 11.19 28.89 -28.94
CA LEU A 396 11.07 30.35 -28.86
C LEU A 396 11.01 30.87 -27.42
N VAL A 397 10.23 30.22 -26.54
CA VAL A 397 10.15 30.57 -25.11
C VAL A 397 11.51 30.41 -24.44
N ASN A 398 12.19 29.28 -24.69
CA ASN A 398 13.54 29.04 -24.17
C ASN A 398 14.55 30.06 -24.69
N LEU A 399 14.42 30.50 -25.95
CA LEU A 399 15.28 31.52 -26.54
C LEU A 399 15.05 32.90 -25.92
N VAL A 400 13.80 33.25 -25.56
CA VAL A 400 13.49 34.51 -24.84
C VAL A 400 14.07 34.46 -23.43
N ALA A 401 13.85 33.37 -22.68
CA ALA A 401 14.42 33.18 -21.35
C ALA A 401 15.96 33.21 -21.37
N SER A 402 16.58 32.54 -22.36
CA SER A 402 18.05 32.55 -22.53
C SER A 402 18.60 33.93 -22.89
N LYS A 403 17.84 34.76 -23.62
CA LYS A 403 18.22 36.14 -23.92
C LYS A 403 18.12 37.04 -22.68
N GLU A 404 17.08 36.86 -21.87
CA GLU A 404 16.93 37.58 -20.60
C GLU A 404 18.05 37.19 -19.62
N ASP A 405 18.42 35.90 -19.56
CA ASP A 405 19.57 35.43 -18.78
C ASP A 405 20.90 35.97 -19.33
N LEU A 406 21.07 36.06 -20.64
CA LEU A 406 22.26 36.65 -21.26
C LEU A 406 22.37 38.15 -20.95
N ASP A 407 21.27 38.90 -21.01
CA ASP A 407 21.22 40.33 -20.69
C ASP A 407 21.44 40.58 -19.19
N ALA A 408 20.90 39.70 -18.33
CA ALA A 408 21.17 39.69 -16.89
C ALA A 408 22.63 39.37 -16.58
N THR A 409 23.21 38.36 -17.24
CA THR A 409 24.62 37.95 -17.06
C THR A 409 25.58 39.01 -17.61
N SER A 410 25.23 39.67 -18.72
CA SER A 410 26.00 40.78 -19.29
C SER A 410 25.94 42.04 -18.41
N SER A 411 24.90 42.20 -17.60
CA SER A 411 24.81 43.24 -16.56
C SER A 411 25.56 42.88 -15.28
N VAL A 412 25.79 41.59 -15.02
CA VAL A 412 26.52 41.06 -13.84
C VAL A 412 28.04 40.92 -14.09
N TRP A 413 28.51 40.89 -15.35
CA TRP A 413 29.94 40.90 -15.69
C TRP A 413 30.64 42.26 -15.47
N ALA A 414 30.06 43.14 -14.65
CA ALA A 414 30.77 44.25 -14.05
C ALA A 414 30.71 44.10 -12.53
N VAL A 415 31.88 43.82 -11.94
CA VAL A 415 32.21 43.75 -10.51
C VAL A 415 32.25 42.33 -9.92
N ALA A 416 33.46 41.92 -9.57
CA ALA A 416 33.78 40.70 -8.83
C ALA A 416 33.32 40.77 -7.36
N THR A 417 32.98 39.58 -6.85
CA THR A 417 32.65 39.11 -5.48
C THR A 417 33.51 39.68 -4.34
N PRO A 418 33.06 39.68 -3.04
CA PRO A 418 32.75 38.40 -2.36
C PRO A 418 31.72 38.36 -1.20
N VAL A 419 31.44 37.09 -0.86
CA VAL A 419 30.89 36.47 0.37
C VAL A 419 29.37 36.38 0.56
N SER A 420 28.98 35.11 0.71
CA SER A 420 27.67 34.51 0.94
C SER A 420 27.08 34.86 2.31
N LEU A 421 25.78 35.18 2.30
CA LEU A 421 24.87 35.08 3.44
C LEU A 421 23.64 34.33 2.93
N THR A 422 23.10 33.41 3.73
CA THR A 422 21.94 32.57 3.40
C THR A 422 20.70 33.43 3.06
N SER A 423 19.82 32.91 2.19
CA SER A 423 18.69 33.68 1.59
C SER A 423 17.73 34.29 2.61
N ASP A 424 17.57 33.61 3.75
CA ASP A 424 16.48 33.87 4.68
C ASP A 424 16.78 35.09 5.57
N GLU A 425 18.03 35.23 6.03
CA GLU A 425 18.47 36.36 6.85
C GLU A 425 18.47 37.70 6.08
N LYS A 426 18.59 37.63 4.74
CA LYS A 426 18.57 38.79 3.84
C LYS A 426 17.16 39.35 3.65
N LEU A 427 16.15 38.47 3.65
CA LEU A 427 14.73 38.82 3.53
C LEU A 427 14.17 39.32 4.86
N GLU A 428 14.50 38.66 5.97
CA GLU A 428 14.09 39.07 7.33
C GLU A 428 14.61 40.49 7.66
N ARG A 429 15.87 40.81 7.28
CA ARG A 429 16.41 42.18 7.40
C ARG A 429 15.74 43.21 6.49
N LYS A 430 15.40 42.86 5.25
CA LYS A 430 14.72 43.78 4.31
C LYS A 430 13.30 44.12 4.76
N LEU A 431 12.63 43.16 5.40
CA LEU A 431 11.27 43.31 5.90
C LEU A 431 11.22 43.83 7.35
N SER A 432 12.38 44.07 7.98
CA SER A 432 12.51 44.52 9.38
C SER A 432 11.81 43.60 10.39
N ILE A 433 11.84 42.28 10.13
CA ILE A 433 11.20 41.27 10.98
C ILE A 433 12.14 40.96 12.15
N THR A 434 11.65 41.16 13.38
CA THR A 434 12.45 41.02 14.62
C THR A 434 12.36 39.64 15.27
N CYS A 435 11.37 38.81 14.90
CA CYS A 435 11.27 37.41 15.30
C CYS A 435 10.65 36.60 14.15
N ARG A 436 11.14 35.38 13.94
CA ARG A 436 10.71 34.51 12.83
C ARG A 436 9.23 34.16 13.01
N TRP A 437 8.44 34.40 11.97
CA TRP A 437 6.99 34.17 11.98
C TRP A 437 6.65 32.69 12.16
N THR A 438 5.56 32.44 12.86
CA THR A 438 4.93 31.14 13.11
C THR A 438 3.52 31.11 12.52
N PRO A 439 2.90 29.93 12.31
CA PRO A 439 1.57 29.82 11.71
C PRO A 439 0.43 30.55 12.46
N GLU A 440 0.64 30.85 13.74
CA GLU A 440 -0.29 31.56 14.61
C GLU A 440 -0.15 33.09 14.50
N ASP A 441 0.93 33.58 13.90
CA ASP A 441 1.19 35.01 13.81
C ASP A 441 0.26 35.70 12.79
N PRO A 442 -0.31 36.86 13.14
CA PRO A 442 -1.21 37.60 12.26
C PRO A 442 -0.58 37.96 10.91
N ASP A 443 0.72 38.28 10.91
CA ASP A 443 1.45 38.65 9.69
C ASP A 443 1.67 37.44 8.77
N TRP A 444 1.92 36.24 9.32
CA TRP A 444 1.99 34.99 8.54
C TRP A 444 0.66 34.68 7.84
N GLN A 445 -0.45 34.77 8.59
CA GLN A 445 -1.78 34.51 8.04
C GLN A 445 -2.19 35.56 7.01
N ASN A 446 -1.81 36.82 7.20
CA ASN A 446 -2.10 37.91 6.25
C ASN A 446 -1.28 37.76 4.96
N THR A 447 0.01 37.40 5.07
CA THR A 447 0.86 37.11 3.91
C THR A 447 0.41 35.85 3.17
N GLY A 448 -0.04 34.81 3.87
CA GLY A 448 -0.69 33.65 3.26
C GLY A 448 -1.95 34.03 2.47
N ARG A 449 -2.74 34.98 2.98
CA ARG A 449 -3.92 35.53 2.29
C ARG A 449 -3.52 36.35 1.05
N LEU A 450 -2.45 37.13 1.12
CA LEU A 450 -1.87 37.88 -0.01
C LEU A 450 -1.29 36.94 -1.08
N ALA A 451 -0.66 35.83 -0.69
CA ALA A 451 -0.17 34.81 -1.61
C ALA A 451 -1.31 34.09 -2.34
N LEU A 452 -2.40 33.76 -1.63
CA LEU A 452 -3.64 33.25 -2.23
C LEU A 452 -4.28 34.25 -3.21
N GLN A 453 -4.29 35.55 -2.85
CA GLN A 453 -4.76 36.61 -3.75
C GLN A 453 -3.85 36.79 -4.96
N ALA A 454 -2.53 36.69 -4.80
CA ALA A 454 -1.56 36.74 -5.90
C ALA A 454 -1.70 35.53 -6.84
N ARG A 455 -1.96 34.33 -6.32
CA ARG A 455 -2.30 33.15 -7.13
C ARG A 455 -3.61 33.37 -7.90
N SER A 456 -4.64 33.94 -7.27
CA SER A 456 -5.89 34.28 -7.96
C SER A 456 -5.70 35.35 -9.04
N ALA A 457 -4.81 36.32 -8.82
CA ALA A 457 -4.46 37.34 -9.79
C ALA A 457 -3.66 36.75 -10.96
N ALA A 458 -2.71 35.84 -10.68
CA ALA A 458 -1.95 35.13 -11.71
C ALA A 458 -2.86 34.27 -12.60
N ILE A 459 -3.86 33.58 -12.03
CA ILE A 459 -4.85 32.82 -12.81
C ILE A 459 -5.72 33.75 -13.66
N LYS A 460 -6.15 34.91 -13.14
CA LYS A 460 -6.86 35.93 -13.94
C LYS A 460 -6.00 36.45 -15.08
N THR A 461 -4.73 36.74 -14.81
CA THR A 461 -3.79 37.18 -15.84
C THR A 461 -3.56 36.09 -16.89
N ALA A 462 -3.40 34.83 -16.49
CA ALA A 462 -3.28 33.70 -17.41
C ALA A 462 -4.56 33.51 -18.27
N LEU A 463 -5.74 33.69 -17.66
CA LEU A 463 -7.03 33.70 -18.38
C LEU A 463 -7.11 34.84 -19.40
N ASP A 464 -6.66 36.04 -19.03
CA ASP A 464 -6.63 37.18 -19.95
C ASP A 464 -5.68 36.93 -21.13
N TRP A 465 -4.48 36.38 -20.87
CA TRP A 465 -3.54 36.00 -21.92
C TRP A 465 -4.08 34.89 -22.82
N SER A 466 -4.71 33.87 -22.23
CA SER A 466 -5.39 32.80 -22.98
C SER A 466 -6.51 33.37 -23.85
N ASN A 467 -7.34 34.27 -23.32
CA ASN A 467 -8.40 34.95 -24.07
C ASN A 467 -7.87 35.88 -25.17
N ILE A 468 -6.68 36.48 -24.99
CA ILE A 468 -5.99 37.24 -26.03
C ILE A 468 -5.51 36.29 -27.14
N ALA A 469 -4.90 35.16 -26.79
CA ALA A 469 -4.45 34.14 -27.74
C ALA A 469 -5.62 33.51 -28.49
N ALA A 470 -6.72 33.17 -27.81
CA ALA A 470 -7.94 32.62 -28.39
C ALA A 470 -8.55 33.54 -29.46
N ARG A 471 -8.55 34.87 -29.21
CA ARG A 471 -8.98 35.87 -30.19
C ARG A 471 -8.04 36.03 -31.39
N ALA A 472 -6.76 35.65 -31.23
CA ALA A 472 -5.75 35.76 -32.26
C ALA A 472 -5.67 34.54 -33.20
N LEU A 473 -6.30 33.41 -32.82
CA LEU A 473 -6.43 32.23 -33.67
C LEU A 473 -7.42 32.46 -34.83
N SER A 474 -7.28 31.70 -35.92
CA SER A 474 -8.16 31.78 -37.09
C SER A 474 -8.73 30.40 -37.44
N PRO A 475 -10.05 30.17 -37.27
CA PRO A 475 -11.05 31.13 -36.80
C PRO A 475 -10.88 31.50 -35.30
N PRO A 476 -11.35 32.68 -34.86
CA PRO A 476 -11.25 33.11 -33.47
C PRO A 476 -11.97 32.14 -32.53
N CYS A 477 -11.29 31.73 -31.46
CA CYS A 477 -11.84 30.85 -30.43
C CYS A 477 -12.61 31.66 -29.37
N ARG A 478 -13.54 30.99 -28.65
CA ARG A 478 -14.37 31.60 -27.59
C ARG A 478 -13.51 32.08 -26.42
N THR A 479 -13.83 33.24 -25.86
CA THR A 479 -13.22 33.74 -24.62
C THR A 479 -14.00 33.28 -23.39
N LEU A 480 -13.29 32.85 -22.35
CA LEU A 480 -13.83 32.39 -21.09
C LEU A 480 -13.91 33.51 -20.05
N LYS A 481 -14.97 33.52 -19.24
CA LYS A 481 -15.14 34.44 -18.11
C LYS A 481 -14.59 33.83 -16.82
N TRP A 482 -14.23 34.69 -15.86
CA TRP A 482 -13.73 34.25 -14.56
C TRP A 482 -14.72 33.34 -13.82
N GLU A 483 -16.01 33.62 -13.92
CA GLU A 483 -17.06 32.80 -13.29
C GLU A 483 -17.13 31.38 -13.88
N GLU A 484 -16.90 31.24 -15.20
CA GLU A 484 -16.83 29.94 -15.87
C GLU A 484 -15.59 29.16 -15.39
N VAL A 485 -14.44 29.84 -15.26
CA VAL A 485 -13.20 29.24 -14.75
C VAL A 485 -13.34 28.76 -13.30
N VAL A 486 -14.11 29.45 -12.46
CA VAL A 486 -14.37 29.04 -11.07
C VAL A 486 -15.33 27.85 -11.00
N GLU A 487 -16.35 27.79 -11.87
CA GLU A 487 -17.22 26.61 -12.00
C GLU A 487 -16.44 25.40 -12.55
N TYR A 488 -15.48 25.63 -13.46
CA TYR A 488 -14.61 24.59 -14.02
C TYR A 488 -13.51 24.12 -13.06
N ALA A 489 -13.02 24.97 -12.15
CA ALA A 489 -12.07 24.58 -11.11
C ALA A 489 -12.63 23.54 -10.12
N PHE A 490 -13.96 23.43 -10.00
CA PHE A 490 -14.64 22.40 -9.20
C PHE A 490 -14.78 21.06 -9.96
N LEU A 491 -14.58 21.08 -11.27
CA LEU A 491 -14.71 19.96 -12.21
C LEU A 491 -13.36 19.68 -12.86
N ALA A 492 -12.35 19.37 -12.05
CA ALA A 492 -10.94 19.18 -12.45
C ALA A 492 -10.66 18.04 -13.46
N ASN A 493 -11.61 17.66 -14.30
CA ASN A 493 -11.40 16.92 -15.52
C ASN A 493 -11.96 17.74 -16.69
N PHE A 494 -11.12 17.98 -17.72
CA PHE A 494 -11.45 18.34 -19.11
C PHE A 494 -11.00 19.70 -19.69
N ASP A 495 -10.10 20.47 -19.07
CA ASP A 495 -9.54 21.67 -19.75
C ASP A 495 -8.48 21.37 -20.83
N LEU A 496 -7.97 20.14 -20.92
CA LEU A 496 -6.97 19.78 -21.95
C LEU A 496 -7.60 19.47 -23.33
N LEU A 497 -8.92 19.41 -23.44
CA LEU A 497 -9.62 18.99 -24.66
C LEU A 497 -10.52 20.06 -25.26
N HIS A 498 -10.68 21.22 -24.62
CA HIS A 498 -11.53 22.29 -25.14
C HIS A 498 -10.95 22.91 -26.44
N ASP A 499 -9.62 22.86 -26.60
CA ASP A 499 -8.89 23.29 -27.81
C ASP A 499 -8.36 22.08 -28.63
N SER A 500 -8.90 20.88 -28.39
CA SER A 500 -8.56 19.72 -29.21
C SER A 500 -9.28 19.77 -30.56
N ARG A 501 -8.80 18.99 -31.53
CA ARG A 501 -9.16 19.10 -32.97
C ARG A 501 -10.64 19.10 -33.30
N ASP A 502 -11.49 18.60 -32.39
CA ASP A 502 -12.94 18.67 -32.45
C ASP A 502 -13.48 19.27 -31.14
N ASP A 503 -14.29 20.33 -31.23
CA ASP A 503 -14.99 20.89 -30.06
C ASP A 503 -16.03 19.88 -29.56
N VAL A 504 -15.70 19.18 -28.46
CA VAL A 504 -16.57 18.18 -27.83
C VAL A 504 -17.56 18.78 -26.85
N SER A 505 -17.57 20.10 -26.61
CA SER A 505 -18.51 20.75 -25.67
C SER A 505 -19.98 20.57 -26.07
N HIS A 506 -20.24 20.26 -27.34
CA HIS A 506 -21.55 19.94 -27.87
C HIS A 506 -21.92 18.45 -27.79
N ARG A 507 -20.99 17.58 -27.42
CA ARG A 507 -21.25 16.15 -27.26
C ARG A 507 -22.05 15.92 -25.97
N PRO A 508 -23.12 15.12 -25.98
CA PRO A 508 -23.91 14.86 -24.78
C PRO A 508 -23.08 14.36 -23.60
N TRP A 509 -22.11 13.48 -23.84
CA TRP A 509 -21.25 12.91 -22.79
C TRP A 509 -20.28 13.91 -22.14
N ALA A 510 -20.04 15.07 -22.77
CA ALA A 510 -19.22 16.14 -22.21
C ALA A 510 -20.06 17.15 -21.39
N MET A 511 -21.40 17.10 -21.49
CA MET A 511 -22.27 18.03 -20.77
C MET A 511 -22.32 17.70 -19.26
N PRO A 512 -22.18 18.71 -18.36
CA PRO A 512 -22.09 18.46 -16.91
C PRO A 512 -23.30 17.70 -16.32
N SER A 513 -24.51 18.07 -16.73
CA SER A 513 -25.74 17.43 -16.24
C SER A 513 -25.87 15.98 -16.72
N VAL A 514 -25.43 15.70 -17.94
CA VAL A 514 -25.39 14.34 -18.48
C VAL A 514 -24.33 13.53 -17.74
N ARG A 515 -23.14 14.08 -17.49
CA ARG A 515 -22.11 13.41 -16.69
C ARG A 515 -22.57 13.06 -15.28
N GLN A 516 -23.29 13.96 -14.62
CA GLN A 516 -23.88 13.66 -13.32
C GLN A 516 -24.82 12.45 -13.38
N ALA A 517 -25.65 12.35 -14.43
CA ALA A 517 -26.52 11.21 -14.64
C ALA A 517 -25.74 9.92 -14.97
N THR A 518 -24.72 10.02 -15.84
CA THR A 518 -23.81 8.93 -16.21
C THR A 518 -23.06 8.40 -14.98
N ASP A 519 -22.51 9.28 -14.16
CA ASP A 519 -21.82 8.95 -12.92
C ASP A 519 -22.74 8.20 -11.95
N LEU A 520 -23.98 8.68 -11.80
CA LEU A 520 -24.98 8.04 -10.95
C LEU A 520 -25.36 6.65 -11.49
N TYR A 521 -25.54 6.50 -12.80
CA TYR A 521 -25.79 5.21 -13.44
C TYR A 521 -24.67 4.21 -13.15
N PHE A 522 -23.42 4.55 -13.48
CA PHE A 522 -22.29 3.63 -13.25
C PHE A 522 -22.05 3.36 -11.77
N LYS A 523 -22.20 4.37 -10.88
CA LYS A 523 -22.12 4.16 -9.43
C LYS A 523 -23.19 3.17 -8.93
N THR A 524 -24.37 3.17 -9.53
CA THR A 524 -25.44 2.21 -9.21
C THR A 524 -25.10 0.80 -9.70
N CYS A 525 -24.53 0.66 -10.90
CA CYS A 525 -24.03 -0.62 -11.40
C CYS A 525 -22.93 -1.18 -10.48
N ARG A 526 -21.96 -0.34 -10.09
CA ARG A 526 -20.90 -0.70 -9.15
C ARG A 526 -21.43 -1.09 -7.77
N ALA A 527 -22.44 -0.40 -7.25
CA ALA A 527 -23.08 -0.78 -5.98
C ALA A 527 -23.77 -2.16 -6.05
N ARG A 528 -24.39 -2.51 -7.18
CA ARG A 528 -24.98 -3.85 -7.38
C ARG A 528 -23.91 -4.94 -7.42
N GLU A 529 -22.80 -4.69 -8.11
CA GLU A 529 -21.64 -5.60 -8.13
C GLU A 529 -21.02 -5.78 -6.74
N GLU A 530 -20.94 -4.69 -5.97
CA GLU A 530 -20.46 -4.73 -4.59
C GLU A 530 -21.33 -5.64 -3.72
N ILE A 531 -22.66 -5.55 -3.84
CA ILE A 531 -23.57 -6.48 -3.14
C ILE A 531 -23.32 -7.94 -3.56
N MET A 532 -23.14 -8.20 -4.85
CA MET A 532 -22.86 -9.56 -5.34
C MET A 532 -21.57 -10.12 -4.74
N ARG A 533 -20.50 -9.32 -4.72
CA ARG A 533 -19.22 -9.70 -4.11
C ARG A 533 -19.35 -9.89 -2.60
N LEU A 534 -19.97 -8.95 -1.89
CA LEU A 534 -20.14 -9.03 -0.44
C LEU A 534 -20.95 -10.27 -0.03
N ASN A 535 -21.96 -10.67 -0.81
CA ASN A 535 -22.71 -11.91 -0.54
C ASN A 535 -21.82 -13.16 -0.55
N ILE A 536 -20.77 -13.17 -1.39
CA ILE A 536 -19.76 -14.23 -1.41
C ILE A 536 -18.84 -14.08 -0.20
N GLU A 537 -18.21 -12.92 -0.04
CA GLU A 537 -17.22 -12.66 1.02
C GLU A 537 -17.75 -12.88 2.45
N VAL A 538 -19.02 -12.51 2.69
CA VAL A 538 -19.75 -12.76 3.95
C VAL A 538 -19.90 -14.25 4.22
N ARG A 539 -20.22 -15.04 3.20
CA ARG A 539 -20.36 -16.50 3.33
C ARG A 539 -19.00 -17.19 3.48
N CYS A 540 -17.97 -16.72 2.78
CA CYS A 540 -16.59 -17.18 2.95
C CYS A 540 -16.14 -16.97 4.41
N LEU A 541 -16.35 -15.78 4.98
CA LEU A 541 -16.01 -15.52 6.37
C LEU A 541 -16.82 -16.40 7.33
N ALA A 542 -18.14 -16.52 7.14
CA ALA A 542 -18.98 -17.35 8.00
C ALA A 542 -18.53 -18.82 8.00
N THR A 543 -18.15 -19.34 6.83
CA THR A 543 -17.63 -20.71 6.69
C THR A 543 -16.26 -20.84 7.32
N TYR A 544 -15.34 -19.90 7.06
CA TYR A 544 -14.01 -19.87 7.67
C TYR A 544 -14.07 -19.88 9.20
N LEU A 545 -14.94 -19.06 9.81
CA LEU A 545 -15.11 -19.00 11.27
C LEU A 545 -15.54 -20.35 11.86
N HIS A 546 -16.40 -21.09 11.14
CA HIS A 546 -16.85 -22.41 11.56
C HIS A 546 -15.74 -23.45 11.42
N ASP A 547 -15.13 -23.53 10.24
CA ASP A 547 -14.16 -24.56 9.89
C ASP A 547 -12.84 -24.39 10.67
N GLU A 548 -12.34 -23.16 10.81
CA GLU A 548 -11.11 -22.86 11.55
C GLU A 548 -11.25 -23.17 13.05
N GLU A 549 -12.40 -22.83 13.64
CA GLU A 549 -12.66 -23.12 15.06
C GLU A 549 -12.74 -24.62 15.32
N HIS A 550 -13.44 -25.36 14.45
CA HIS A 550 -13.57 -26.81 14.55
C HIS A 550 -12.21 -27.50 14.39
N TYR A 551 -11.46 -27.12 13.37
CA TYR A 551 -10.15 -27.69 13.06
C TYR A 551 -9.14 -27.52 14.18
N LEU A 552 -8.99 -26.28 14.68
CA LEU A 552 -8.04 -26.02 15.75
C LEU A 552 -8.44 -26.74 17.04
N HIS A 553 -9.74 -26.89 17.31
CA HIS A 553 -10.23 -27.68 18.44
C HIS A 553 -9.93 -29.18 18.27
N GLU A 554 -10.14 -29.75 17.08
CA GLU A 554 -9.81 -31.15 16.82
C GLU A 554 -8.31 -31.43 16.94
N CYS A 555 -7.46 -30.60 16.32
CA CYS A 555 -6.01 -30.72 16.43
C CYS A 555 -5.53 -30.60 17.88
N GLN A 556 -6.13 -29.69 18.67
CA GLN A 556 -5.86 -29.59 20.10
C GLN A 556 -6.18 -30.91 20.80
N CYS A 557 -7.39 -31.44 20.63
CA CYS A 557 -7.82 -32.68 21.28
C CYS A 557 -6.96 -33.89 20.91
N GLN A 558 -6.50 -33.97 19.65
CA GLN A 558 -5.60 -35.03 19.18
C GLN A 558 -4.21 -34.94 19.82
N ALA A 559 -3.67 -33.72 19.93
CA ALA A 559 -2.38 -33.49 20.55
C ALA A 559 -2.42 -33.67 22.08
N GLU A 560 -3.57 -33.52 22.73
CA GLU A 560 -3.65 -33.43 24.20
C GLU A 560 -3.18 -34.69 24.93
N ALA A 561 -3.36 -35.88 24.33
CA ALA A 561 -2.94 -37.14 24.94
C ALA A 561 -1.44 -37.45 24.73
N SER A 562 -0.88 -37.05 23.59
CA SER A 562 0.50 -37.41 23.17
C SER A 562 1.51 -36.29 23.42
N HIS A 563 1.10 -35.04 23.28
CA HIS A 563 1.95 -33.85 23.34
C HIS A 563 1.19 -32.69 24.04
N PRO A 564 1.02 -32.74 25.37
CA PRO A 564 0.21 -31.76 26.11
C PRO A 564 0.70 -30.32 25.94
N VAL A 565 2.01 -30.10 25.83
CA VAL A 565 2.59 -28.75 25.60
C VAL A 565 2.24 -28.22 24.21
N LEU A 566 2.27 -29.09 23.18
CA LEU A 566 1.86 -28.71 21.83
C LEU A 566 0.36 -28.40 21.79
N ALA A 567 -0.48 -29.21 22.46
CA ALA A 567 -1.91 -28.95 22.59
C ALA A 567 -2.18 -27.59 23.25
N HIS A 568 -1.39 -27.23 24.28
CA HIS A 568 -1.45 -25.90 24.89
C HIS A 568 -1.14 -24.79 23.88
N GLN A 569 -0.08 -24.92 23.07
CA GLN A 569 0.27 -23.93 22.04
C GLN A 569 -0.80 -23.82 20.94
N ILE A 570 -1.40 -24.95 20.52
CA ILE A 570 -2.54 -24.94 19.58
C ILE A 570 -3.74 -24.21 20.20
N ASN A 571 -4.04 -24.43 21.48
CA ASN A 571 -5.10 -23.70 22.17
C ASN A 571 -4.83 -22.19 22.24
N LEU A 572 -3.59 -21.76 22.50
CA LEU A 572 -3.23 -20.34 22.46
C LEU A 572 -3.47 -19.75 21.05
N ARG A 573 -3.09 -20.48 19.99
CA ARG A 573 -3.34 -20.10 18.60
C ARG A 573 -4.84 -19.99 18.31
N ARG A 574 -5.63 -20.96 18.78
CA ARG A 574 -7.10 -20.96 18.69
C ARG A 574 -7.70 -19.75 19.39
N GLN A 575 -7.27 -19.41 20.60
CA GLN A 575 -7.77 -18.25 21.33
C GLN A 575 -7.46 -16.92 20.63
N VAL A 576 -6.31 -16.81 19.96
CA VAL A 576 -6.00 -15.64 19.13
C VAL A 576 -6.94 -15.56 17.94
N ARG A 577 -7.15 -16.66 17.22
CA ARG A 577 -8.04 -16.70 16.04
C ARG A 577 -9.51 -16.48 16.40
N SER A 578 -9.98 -17.06 17.50
CA SER A 578 -11.39 -17.00 17.92
C SER A 578 -11.77 -15.74 18.70
N ARG A 579 -10.79 -14.90 19.03
CA ARG A 579 -10.94 -13.69 19.86
C ARG A 579 -12.08 -12.78 19.40
N PHE A 580 -12.28 -12.66 18.09
CA PHE A 580 -13.28 -11.77 17.49
C PHE A 580 -14.49 -12.50 16.91
N ASN A 581 -14.59 -13.83 17.08
CA ASN A 581 -15.67 -14.64 16.50
C ASN A 581 -17.05 -14.15 16.94
N SER A 582 -17.23 -13.77 18.21
CA SER A 582 -18.51 -13.26 18.71
C SER A 582 -18.93 -11.97 18.01
N HIS A 583 -17.99 -11.04 17.82
CA HIS A 583 -18.20 -9.80 17.09
C HIS A 583 -18.55 -10.07 15.62
N HIS A 584 -17.76 -10.92 14.96
CA HIS A 584 -18.02 -11.30 13.56
C HIS A 584 -19.39 -11.93 13.38
N LEU A 585 -19.74 -12.93 14.20
CA LEU A 585 -21.05 -13.59 14.13
C LEU A 585 -22.20 -12.59 14.35
N GLN A 586 -22.04 -11.65 15.29
CA GLN A 586 -23.04 -10.62 15.51
C GLN A 586 -23.17 -9.67 14.30
N ARG A 587 -22.05 -9.24 13.69
CA ARG A 587 -22.09 -8.39 12.49
C ARG A 587 -22.67 -9.12 11.27
N LEU A 588 -22.35 -10.41 11.10
CA LEU A 588 -22.95 -11.25 10.05
C LEU A 588 -24.46 -11.38 10.23
N GLN A 589 -24.95 -11.51 11.47
CA GLN A 589 -26.39 -11.48 11.76
C GLN A 589 -27.01 -10.12 11.43
N ASP A 590 -26.35 -9.01 11.75
CA ASP A 590 -26.83 -7.68 11.40
C ASP A 590 -26.92 -7.47 9.88
N ILE A 591 -25.98 -8.01 9.10
CA ILE A 591 -26.04 -8.03 7.63
C ILE A 591 -27.24 -8.86 7.17
N ALA A 592 -27.43 -10.06 7.73
CA ALA A 592 -28.54 -10.95 7.37
C ALA A 592 -29.92 -10.35 7.69
N ASN A 593 -29.99 -9.42 8.65
CA ASN A 593 -31.20 -8.69 9.02
C ASN A 593 -31.48 -7.46 8.12
N LEU A 594 -30.59 -7.12 7.19
CA LEU A 594 -30.85 -6.04 6.24
C LEU A 594 -31.99 -6.44 5.28
N PRO A 595 -32.98 -5.57 5.02
CA PRO A 595 -34.19 -5.93 4.26
C PRO A 595 -33.93 -6.45 2.83
N GLU A 596 -32.81 -6.05 2.24
CA GLU A 596 -32.39 -6.38 0.88
C GLU A 596 -31.15 -7.29 0.86
N PHE A 597 -30.88 -8.01 1.95
CA PHE A 597 -29.87 -9.05 1.95
C PHE A 597 -30.36 -10.28 1.17
N LEU A 598 -29.63 -10.65 0.13
CA LEU A 598 -29.95 -11.79 -0.75
C LEU A 598 -28.97 -12.95 -0.61
N GLY A 599 -27.91 -12.76 0.17
CA GLY A 599 -26.89 -13.78 0.43
C GLY A 599 -27.30 -14.79 1.50
N THR A 600 -26.32 -15.53 2.00
CA THR A 600 -26.49 -16.44 3.13
C THR A 600 -25.29 -16.36 4.06
N ILE A 601 -25.56 -16.48 5.35
CA ILE A 601 -24.54 -16.62 6.41
C ILE A 601 -24.37 -18.07 6.87
N SER A 602 -25.07 -19.01 6.22
CA SER A 602 -24.91 -20.44 6.52
C SER A 602 -23.60 -20.96 5.91
N PRO A 603 -22.79 -21.73 6.65
CA PRO A 603 -21.57 -22.33 6.14
C PRO A 603 -21.80 -23.11 4.84
N GLY A 604 -20.89 -22.96 3.88
CA GLY A 604 -20.88 -23.69 2.62
C GLY A 604 -19.80 -24.77 2.56
N PRO A 605 -19.82 -25.65 1.55
CA PRO A 605 -18.75 -26.61 1.36
C PRO A 605 -17.47 -25.90 0.88
N SER A 606 -16.43 -25.92 1.71
CA SER A 606 -15.10 -25.39 1.34
C SER A 606 -14.58 -26.07 0.08
N ALA A 607 -14.05 -25.28 -0.86
CA ALA A 607 -13.33 -25.78 -2.03
C ALA A 607 -11.92 -26.25 -1.68
N ILE A 608 -11.44 -25.90 -0.48
CA ILE A 608 -10.08 -26.14 -0.02
C ILE A 608 -10.05 -27.37 0.89
N SER A 609 -9.17 -28.33 0.58
CA SER A 609 -9.01 -29.61 1.28
C SER A 609 -8.31 -29.51 2.65
N GLN A 610 -8.26 -28.33 3.26
CA GLN A 610 -7.35 -28.03 4.39
C GLN A 610 -7.83 -28.49 5.76
N PHE A 611 -9.07 -28.97 5.87
CA PHE A 611 -9.68 -29.41 7.12
C PHE A 611 -9.93 -30.92 7.17
N ILE A 612 -9.23 -31.69 6.34
CA ILE A 612 -9.30 -33.15 6.38
C ILE A 612 -8.23 -33.64 7.36
N VAL A 613 -8.66 -34.05 8.56
CA VAL A 613 -7.86 -34.90 9.43
C VAL A 613 -7.72 -36.25 8.72
N ALA A 614 -6.48 -36.66 8.40
CA ALA A 614 -6.22 -37.99 7.87
C ALA A 614 -6.61 -39.05 8.93
N PRO A 615 -7.27 -40.17 8.57
CA PRO A 615 -7.44 -41.27 9.50
C PRO A 615 -6.07 -41.86 9.84
N GLU A 616 -5.87 -42.21 11.12
CA GLU A 616 -4.69 -42.92 11.63
C GLU A 616 -4.33 -44.08 10.71
N ALA A 617 -3.16 -44.00 10.06
CA ALA A 617 -2.54 -45.12 9.38
C ALA A 617 -1.67 -45.87 10.39
N GLU A 618 -1.89 -47.19 10.45
CA GLU A 618 -1.26 -48.15 11.36
C GLU A 618 0.27 -48.06 11.40
N GLU A 619 0.78 -48.34 12.61
CA GLU A 619 2.17 -48.48 13.04
C GLU A 619 3.09 -49.18 12.03
N ASP A 620 4.29 -48.63 11.83
CA ASP A 620 5.52 -49.42 11.75
C ASP A 620 6.73 -48.58 12.19
N TYR A 621 7.51 -49.14 13.11
CA TYR A 621 8.63 -48.55 13.84
C TYR A 621 9.95 -48.55 13.02
N GLU A 622 10.80 -47.52 13.19
CA GLU A 622 12.18 -47.63 13.74
C GLU A 622 12.95 -46.28 13.70
N GLU A 623 13.23 -45.76 14.92
CA GLU A 623 14.42 -45.05 15.48
C GLU A 623 15.04 -43.82 14.77
N GLU A 624 14.97 -42.60 15.34
CA GLU A 624 15.73 -42.01 16.48
C GLU A 624 17.03 -41.28 16.07
N GLU A 625 16.98 -39.95 15.93
CA GLU A 625 17.99 -38.96 16.38
C GLU A 625 17.56 -37.51 16.01
N GLU A 626 16.47 -36.97 16.57
CA GLU A 626 16.22 -35.51 16.56
C GLU A 626 15.19 -34.99 17.59
N VAL A 627 14.67 -35.84 18.47
CA VAL A 627 13.58 -35.49 19.41
C VAL A 627 14.07 -34.83 20.71
N SER A 628 15.36 -34.94 21.03
CA SER A 628 15.95 -34.42 22.28
C SER A 628 15.94 -32.89 22.40
N ASN A 629 15.95 -32.14 21.29
CA ASN A 629 15.94 -30.66 21.33
C ASN A 629 14.51 -30.08 21.39
N MET A 630 13.50 -30.88 21.04
CA MET A 630 12.10 -30.44 20.96
C MET A 630 11.42 -30.47 22.34
N GLU A 631 11.65 -31.52 23.13
CA GLU A 631 11.17 -31.60 24.51
C GLU A 631 11.85 -30.56 25.41
N GLU A 632 13.17 -30.36 25.29
CA GLU A 632 13.91 -29.36 26.08
C GLU A 632 13.43 -27.92 25.82
N ALA A 633 13.10 -27.57 24.56
CA ALA A 633 12.61 -26.24 24.22
C ALA A 633 11.17 -25.99 24.68
N LEU A 634 10.34 -27.03 24.73
CA LEU A 634 8.93 -26.97 25.13
C LEU A 634 8.76 -27.06 26.66
N GLU A 635 9.57 -27.85 27.36
CA GLU A 635 9.57 -27.95 28.84
C GLU A 635 10.05 -26.65 29.52
N VAL A 636 11.07 -25.98 28.96
CA VAL A 636 11.56 -24.69 29.48
C VAL A 636 10.49 -23.59 29.38
N PHE A 637 9.54 -23.72 28.46
CA PHE A 637 8.44 -22.77 28.31
C PHE A 637 7.30 -23.03 29.32
N ASP A 638 7.03 -24.29 29.66
CA ASP A 638 5.92 -24.70 30.54
C ASP A 638 6.25 -24.50 32.03
N GLU A 639 7.52 -24.74 32.44
CA GLU A 639 7.98 -24.41 33.81
C GLU A 639 7.93 -22.89 34.10
N VAL A 640 7.95 -22.06 33.06
CA VAL A 640 7.93 -20.59 33.20
C VAL A 640 6.50 -20.04 33.23
N LEU A 641 5.52 -20.71 32.63
CA LEU A 641 4.11 -20.29 32.61
C LEU A 641 3.30 -20.80 33.82
N HIS A 642 3.64 -21.96 34.39
CA HIS A 642 2.97 -22.45 35.61
C HIS A 642 3.23 -21.62 36.87
N ILE A 643 4.26 -20.75 36.88
CA ILE A 643 4.53 -19.81 37.99
C ILE A 643 3.69 -18.52 37.87
N ALA A 644 3.01 -18.29 36.74
CA ALA A 644 2.21 -17.08 36.49
C ALA A 644 0.72 -17.20 36.90
N THR A 645 0.28 -18.36 37.43
CA THR A 645 -1.10 -18.57 37.90
C THR A 645 -1.26 -18.86 39.40
N ASP A 646 -0.22 -18.66 40.21
CA ASP A 646 -0.31 -18.67 41.69
C ASP A 646 0.08 -17.33 42.34
#